data_AF-A0A4S8LL42-F1
#
_entry.id   AF-A0A4S8LL42-F1
#
_cell.length_a   1.000
_cell.length_b   1.000
_cell.length_c   1.000
_cell.angle_alpha   90.00
_cell.angle_beta   90.00
_cell.angle_gamma   90.00
#
_symmetry.space_group_name_H-M   'P 1'
#
loop_
_entity.id
_entity.type
_entity.pdbx_description
1 polymer ?
#
loop_
_entity_poly.entity_id
_entity_poly.type
_entity_poly.pdbx_seq_one_letter_code
_entity_poly.pdbx_strand_id
1 'polypeptide(L)'
;MMSSSSRSLKRLASETDSSSSFNSTSSPPSKVPRLDESRGESPIFLAHDDTIADLFCGQKIPFCIQWEVARRGGARFNYDKFREDLHRYTGMTNVQAYEGFLRNHSEGKSSNISEREYAATSPWSELDMEEKALLQDPEFGCIGNNPRFPGWYGGKVDLRGTLEKDFSIKLERCSLGPSCKLKRRFGSTSFLRVKIPSDLLYRPQRDLVKFFKRPLIFWNSVFRAYYHKDDCVFLYKTNETFGRGSFGKKNKGSLSLYDFIQWMNPLEYNQKQKLCKWTSRMALGLSSSVPGPRLVQKDITTIPDILSKEGSNMTDGCGLSSLALNKVIRDQTGRQEMPTVIQCRVYGGKGLLSLDREWESDTPSIHLRNPSQIKILYSPEVAVDLSHLTIDILRFNTVKTPGRLSAEVIVNLAHNGVPAEVFLDLCRDALKEVVEGLTTWQGEDAMFHLWKNVEQAEHVIISRLSRESVTNGRLKGFDNPRDNDPTENENDNFNEIHEQRSTAWWPDLISGCPSSMSETAMALLDSGFQPSSCAYLMDKLQNITKSAIKNLVNKSHYDIPQSATALVIPDPYGELGPNEIHFRTSRRELMTQDGYLSDTVTGEVLITRHPCKVPSDVRKVKAVQNLRLSGLVDVIVCSVKGSRRLLDYLGTGDYDGDRVLVIWDTRITLPFFIDPEKVKKFSSPPQGLHYCFKIDERPVSACLQHFRYFDRISILQDYLLASLKNPGVLGELSGYHEKSIYVDGYDSPKAHKLAYIVTTVLDSAKSGHKIEQKTLKDYRDRYKSIGKLAWKEAGFMTPKPKFASQDNALQWRPQRPEKLGPFIMDTLRCTAEQEGRKWLDKVEEISGLKGRIKPDEDLLRPYKHALKTATDRSNDAFLSDLKLITDHVSTIHGKYERSLGSAEGFTSQHIVVRQDTLRGISKEFNSLPKPDALQTIQDEATIARLRASYAYYFDAFMRKSPGNWTRFPWDVALRELCEIKARALGPWHASTQSFYERFKLVKKW
;
A
#
# COMPACT_ATOMS: atom_id res chain seq x y z
N MET A 1 70.37 51.97 -1.49
CA MET A 1 70.75 51.07 -2.60
C MET A 1 69.44 50.58 -3.23
N MET A 2 68.91 51.22 -4.27
CA MET A 2 69.15 50.92 -5.71
C MET A 2 68.95 49.42 -6.01
N SER A 3 68.16 48.94 -6.99
CA SER A 3 67.56 49.56 -8.19
C SER A 3 66.61 48.57 -8.92
N SER A 4 65.61 49.12 -9.63
CA SER A 4 65.08 48.76 -10.98
C SER A 4 64.63 47.31 -11.29
N SER A 5 63.45 47.01 -11.86
CA SER A 5 62.89 47.43 -13.19
C SER A 5 61.64 46.55 -13.45
N SER A 6 60.59 46.86 -14.24
CA SER A 6 60.17 47.99 -15.08
C SER A 6 58.70 47.80 -15.57
N ARG A 7 57.93 48.91 -15.57
CA ARG A 7 56.93 49.41 -16.58
C ARG A 7 55.69 48.54 -16.93
N SER A 8 54.48 49.05 -17.17
CA SER A 8 54.01 50.38 -17.60
C SER A 8 52.54 50.60 -17.22
N LEU A 9 52.12 51.87 -17.10
CA LEU A 9 50.80 52.38 -16.71
C LEU A 9 50.13 53.16 -17.87
N LYS A 10 48.78 53.11 -17.86
CA LYS A 10 47.77 54.17 -18.17
C LYS A 10 47.27 54.46 -19.60
N ARG A 11 45.92 54.48 -19.65
CA ARG A 11 44.96 55.43 -20.29
C ARG A 11 44.92 55.43 -21.83
N LEU A 12 43.78 55.47 -22.53
CA LEU A 12 42.74 56.51 -22.58
C LEU A 12 41.56 56.07 -23.49
N ALA A 13 40.59 56.96 -23.69
CA ALA A 13 39.20 56.77 -24.12
C ALA A 13 38.92 56.78 -25.63
N SER A 14 37.69 56.30 -25.94
CA SER A 14 36.65 56.84 -26.84
C SER A 14 36.75 56.81 -28.39
N GLU A 15 35.57 56.51 -28.98
CA GLU A 15 35.06 56.82 -30.36
C GLU A 15 35.63 55.97 -31.52
N THR A 16 34.93 55.57 -32.60
CA THR A 16 33.53 55.56 -33.10
C THR A 16 33.47 54.61 -34.31
N ASP A 17 32.27 54.07 -34.60
CA ASP A 17 31.73 53.52 -35.87
C ASP A 17 32.62 52.82 -36.92
N SER A 18 32.27 51.55 -37.24
CA SER A 18 31.69 51.18 -38.56
C SER A 18 31.54 49.65 -38.75
N SER A 19 30.33 49.28 -39.16
CA SER A 19 29.90 48.12 -39.98
C SER A 19 30.86 46.94 -40.23
N SER A 20 30.44 45.74 -39.84
CA SER A 20 30.32 44.60 -40.78
C SER A 20 29.52 43.43 -40.19
N SER A 21 28.89 42.71 -41.11
CA SER A 21 27.72 41.84 -41.05
C SER A 21 27.92 40.42 -40.50
N PHE A 22 26.85 39.92 -39.88
CA PHE A 22 26.32 38.54 -39.89
C PHE A 22 27.22 37.37 -39.45
N ASN A 23 26.86 36.72 -38.34
CA ASN A 23 26.22 35.39 -38.40
C ASN A 23 25.63 34.97 -37.05
N SER A 24 24.33 34.76 -37.04
CA SER A 24 23.52 34.26 -35.93
C SER A 24 23.62 32.74 -35.82
N THR A 25 24.11 32.26 -34.69
CA THR A 25 23.77 30.91 -34.19
C THR A 25 23.40 31.04 -32.71
N SER A 26 22.11 30.89 -32.45
CA SER A 26 21.51 30.90 -31.13
C SER A 26 21.87 29.63 -30.38
N SER A 27 22.81 29.75 -29.44
CA SER A 27 23.05 28.76 -28.40
C SER A 27 21.86 28.68 -27.43
N PRO A 28 21.52 27.48 -26.91
CA PRO A 28 20.42 27.30 -25.96
C PRO A 28 20.69 28.07 -24.65
N PRO A 29 19.65 28.50 -23.90
CA PRO A 29 19.84 29.15 -22.61
C PRO A 29 20.32 28.10 -21.59
N SER A 30 21.63 27.94 -21.52
CA SER A 30 22.30 27.18 -20.47
C SER A 30 22.75 28.12 -19.37
N LYS A 31 22.61 27.62 -18.13
CA LYS A 31 23.19 28.08 -16.85
C LYS A 31 22.27 28.96 -16.01
N VAL A 32 21.53 28.25 -15.16
CA VAL A 32 21.20 28.63 -13.78
C VAL A 32 22.32 29.52 -13.21
N PRO A 33 22.02 30.70 -12.63
CA PRO A 33 23.02 31.53 -11.98
C PRO A 33 23.73 30.73 -10.88
N ARG A 34 25.06 30.73 -10.87
CA ARG A 34 25.85 30.22 -9.73
C ARG A 34 25.56 31.12 -8.52
N LEU A 35 24.67 30.67 -7.64
CA LEU A 35 24.43 31.26 -6.34
C LEU A 35 25.45 30.73 -5.33
N ASP A 36 25.97 31.65 -4.52
CA ASP A 36 27.00 31.48 -3.51
C ASP A 36 26.76 30.25 -2.59
N GLU A 37 27.64 29.25 -2.68
CA GLU A 37 27.56 27.98 -1.95
C GLU A 37 27.82 28.12 -0.43
N SER A 38 28.20 29.32 0.03
CA SER A 38 28.58 29.58 1.43
C SER A 38 27.40 29.70 2.40
N ARG A 39 26.16 29.92 1.91
CA ARG A 39 24.93 29.86 2.70
C ARG A 39 24.08 28.68 2.21
N GLY A 40 23.75 27.73 3.08
CA GLY A 40 22.97 26.53 2.77
C GLY A 40 21.50 26.76 2.37
N GLU A 41 21.19 27.85 1.67
CA GLU A 41 19.86 28.39 1.39
C GLU A 41 19.51 28.42 -0.11
N SER A 42 20.34 27.87 -0.99
CA SER A 42 20.03 27.85 -2.42
C SER A 42 18.74 27.06 -2.69
N PRO A 43 17.75 27.62 -3.40
CA PRO A 43 16.49 26.92 -3.68
C PRO A 43 16.69 25.68 -4.55
N ILE A 44 15.81 24.69 -4.40
CA ILE A 44 15.66 23.56 -5.32
C ILE A 44 14.49 23.87 -6.23
N PHE A 45 14.74 24.00 -7.53
CA PHE A 45 13.69 24.29 -8.50
C PHE A 45 13.05 23.00 -9.00
N LEU A 46 11.76 22.82 -8.72
CA LEU A 46 10.95 21.77 -9.35
C LEU A 46 10.51 22.21 -10.74
N ALA A 47 10.06 23.46 -10.84
CA ALA A 47 9.80 24.19 -12.08
C ALA A 47 9.70 25.68 -11.75
N HIS A 48 10.33 26.55 -12.54
CA HIS A 48 10.20 28.00 -12.38
C HIS A 48 10.64 28.73 -13.65
N ASP A 49 9.82 29.69 -14.05
CA ASP A 49 10.12 30.73 -15.03
C ASP A 49 9.26 31.93 -14.63
N ASP A 50 9.87 33.10 -14.42
CA ASP A 50 9.16 34.29 -13.94
C ASP A 50 8.01 34.68 -14.87
N THR A 51 8.22 34.57 -16.17
CA THR A 51 7.25 35.01 -17.18
C THR A 51 6.04 34.07 -17.22
N ILE A 52 6.29 32.76 -17.21
CA ILE A 52 5.23 31.75 -17.22
C ILE A 52 4.47 31.78 -15.90
N ALA A 53 5.16 31.95 -14.78
CA ALA A 53 4.52 31.99 -13.48
C ALA A 53 3.62 33.24 -13.32
N ASP A 54 4.06 34.39 -13.84
CA ASP A 54 3.23 35.61 -13.93
C ASP A 54 1.99 35.38 -14.82
N LEU A 55 2.14 34.67 -15.94
CA LEU A 55 1.02 34.29 -16.82
C LEU A 55 0.02 33.33 -16.15
N PHE A 56 0.50 32.29 -15.46
CA PHE A 56 -0.37 31.37 -14.72
C PHE A 56 -1.22 32.10 -13.69
N CYS A 57 -0.63 33.07 -12.98
CA CYS A 57 -1.34 33.88 -12.00
C CYS A 57 -2.32 34.85 -12.67
N GLY A 58 -1.87 35.59 -13.69
CA GLY A 58 -2.68 36.62 -14.37
C GLY A 58 -3.86 36.06 -15.14
N GLN A 59 -3.69 34.90 -15.80
CA GLN A 59 -4.72 34.24 -16.60
C GLN A 59 -5.52 33.18 -15.81
N LYS A 60 -5.25 33.01 -14.51
CA LYS A 60 -5.92 32.00 -13.66
C LYS A 60 -5.90 30.61 -14.28
N ILE A 61 -4.73 30.17 -14.73
CA ILE A 61 -4.57 28.87 -15.39
C ILE A 61 -4.77 27.74 -14.38
N PRO A 62 -5.56 26.69 -14.70
CA PRO A 62 -5.83 25.60 -13.77
C PRO A 62 -4.58 24.86 -13.28
N PHE A 63 -4.62 24.37 -12.05
CA PHE A 63 -3.48 23.71 -11.41
C PHE A 63 -3.00 22.47 -12.17
N CYS A 64 -3.91 21.72 -12.82
CA CYS A 64 -3.56 20.55 -13.62
C CYS A 64 -2.55 20.87 -14.73
N ILE A 65 -2.67 22.04 -15.37
CA ILE A 65 -1.76 22.50 -16.43
C ILE A 65 -0.43 22.88 -15.81
N GLN A 66 -0.44 23.64 -14.72
CA GLN A 66 0.77 24.01 -13.99
C GLN A 66 1.58 22.78 -13.56
N TRP A 67 0.89 21.72 -13.10
CA TRP A 67 1.51 20.46 -12.70
C TRP A 67 2.05 19.66 -13.90
N GLU A 68 1.26 19.48 -14.97
CA GLU A 68 1.68 18.70 -16.13
C GLU A 68 2.84 19.33 -16.89
N VAL A 69 2.85 20.67 -16.99
CA VAL A 69 3.96 21.41 -17.58
C VAL A 69 5.21 21.22 -16.73
N ALA A 70 5.14 21.41 -15.41
CA ALA A 70 6.29 21.19 -14.52
C ALA A 70 6.82 19.76 -14.60
N ARG A 71 5.91 18.77 -14.65
CA ARG A 71 6.24 17.34 -14.73
C ARG A 71 6.92 16.95 -16.04
N ARG A 72 6.55 17.58 -17.15
CA ARG A 72 7.11 17.32 -18.50
C ARG A 72 8.29 18.24 -18.83
N GLY A 73 8.42 19.34 -18.09
CA GLY A 73 9.22 20.53 -18.37
C GLY A 73 10.75 20.43 -18.27
N GLY A 74 11.33 19.23 -18.44
CA GLY A 74 12.78 19.08 -18.61
C GLY A 74 13.26 19.55 -19.99
N ALA A 75 14.41 19.05 -20.45
CA ALA A 75 15.05 19.39 -21.75
C ALA A 75 14.23 19.05 -23.03
N ARG A 76 12.94 18.71 -22.91
CA ARG A 76 12.07 18.25 -24.01
C ARG A 76 10.76 19.04 -24.16
N PHE A 77 10.46 20.00 -23.29
CA PHE A 77 9.23 20.79 -23.40
C PHE A 77 9.54 22.18 -23.94
N ASN A 78 8.93 22.55 -25.08
CA ASN A 78 9.10 23.85 -25.68
C ASN A 78 8.20 24.87 -24.96
N TYR A 79 8.80 25.61 -24.02
CA TYR A 79 8.12 26.63 -23.23
C TYR A 79 7.59 27.79 -24.07
N ASP A 80 8.29 28.17 -25.15
CA ASP A 80 7.87 29.26 -26.03
C ASP A 80 6.59 28.90 -26.80
N LYS A 81 6.54 27.70 -27.38
CA LYS A 81 5.33 27.18 -28.04
C LYS A 81 4.17 27.03 -27.06
N PHE A 82 4.43 26.52 -25.86
CA PHE A 82 3.39 26.37 -24.85
C PHE A 82 2.87 27.73 -24.37
N ARG A 83 3.73 28.74 -24.32
CA ARG A 83 3.36 30.10 -23.91
C ARG A 83 2.30 30.71 -24.84
N GLU A 84 2.40 30.46 -26.14
CA GLU A 84 1.39 30.89 -27.11
C GLU A 84 0.03 30.21 -26.85
N ASP A 85 0.01 28.95 -26.42
CA ASP A 85 -1.19 28.17 -26.20
C ASP A 85 -1.86 28.39 -24.82
N LEU A 86 -1.22 29.09 -23.89
CA LEU A 86 -1.70 29.29 -22.51
C LEU A 86 -3.12 29.86 -22.44
N HIS A 87 -3.42 30.85 -23.27
CA HIS A 87 -4.70 31.54 -23.31
C HIS A 87 -5.89 30.59 -23.55
N ARG A 88 -5.64 29.43 -24.18
CA ARG A 88 -6.66 28.41 -24.47
C ARG A 88 -7.21 27.74 -23.23
N TYR A 89 -6.48 27.78 -22.10
CA TYR A 89 -6.88 27.11 -20.85
C TYR A 89 -7.46 28.09 -19.81
N THR A 90 -7.50 29.39 -20.12
CA THR A 90 -7.99 30.45 -19.23
C THR A 90 -9.46 30.22 -18.86
N GLY A 91 -9.76 30.23 -17.56
CA GLY A 91 -11.13 30.11 -17.04
C GLY A 91 -11.76 28.71 -17.15
N MET A 92 -11.00 27.71 -17.61
CA MET A 92 -11.44 26.31 -17.61
C MET A 92 -11.34 25.68 -16.22
N THR A 93 -12.07 24.59 -16.01
CA THR A 93 -11.85 23.68 -14.87
C THR A 93 -10.57 22.84 -15.08
N ASN A 94 -10.05 22.20 -14.03
CA ASN A 94 -8.92 21.29 -14.15
C ASN A 94 -9.24 20.13 -15.10
N VAL A 95 -10.45 19.56 -15.04
CA VAL A 95 -10.86 18.49 -15.97
C VAL A 95 -10.82 18.97 -17.42
N GLN A 96 -11.49 20.10 -17.73
CA GLN A 96 -11.56 20.63 -19.10
C GLN A 96 -10.18 20.99 -19.65
N ALA A 97 -9.36 21.67 -18.83
CA ALA A 97 -8.03 22.08 -19.25
C ALA A 97 -7.11 20.87 -19.49
N TYR A 98 -7.14 19.87 -18.62
CA TYR A 98 -6.33 18.66 -18.78
C TYR A 98 -6.70 17.88 -20.05
N GLU A 99 -7.99 17.72 -20.35
CA GLU A 99 -8.44 17.07 -21.59
C GLU A 99 -7.99 17.82 -22.84
N GLY A 100 -8.15 19.15 -22.85
CA GLY A 100 -7.65 20.00 -23.93
C GLY A 100 -6.12 19.90 -24.09
N PHE A 101 -5.39 19.86 -22.97
CA PHE A 101 -3.94 19.72 -22.97
C PHE A 101 -3.49 18.38 -23.56
N LEU A 102 -4.16 17.27 -23.21
CA LEU A 102 -3.87 15.97 -23.81
C LEU A 102 -4.10 15.95 -25.33
N ARG A 103 -5.19 16.57 -25.82
CA ARG A 103 -5.47 16.64 -27.27
C ARG A 103 -4.38 17.42 -28.03
N ASN A 104 -3.90 18.51 -27.45
CA ASN A 104 -2.98 19.43 -28.12
C ASN A 104 -1.49 19.06 -27.97
N HIS A 105 -1.13 18.33 -26.90
CA HIS A 105 0.27 18.10 -26.49
C HIS A 105 0.62 16.61 -26.25
N SER A 106 -0.23 15.67 -26.67
CA SER A 106 0.17 14.25 -26.71
C SER A 106 0.91 13.95 -28.01
N GLU A 107 2.19 13.57 -27.90
CA GLU A 107 2.92 12.96 -29.00
C GLU A 107 2.26 11.61 -29.35
N GLY A 108 1.35 11.59 -30.32
CA GLY A 108 1.09 10.44 -31.21
C GLY A 108 0.75 9.06 -30.59
N LYS A 109 0.33 8.96 -29.33
CA LYS A 109 -0.22 7.73 -28.76
C LYS A 109 -1.57 8.04 -28.13
N SER A 110 -2.64 7.67 -28.83
CA SER A 110 -3.97 7.52 -28.25
C SER A 110 -3.83 6.83 -26.89
N SER A 111 -4.29 7.47 -25.81
CA SER A 111 -4.23 6.87 -24.49
C SER A 111 -5.00 5.55 -24.50
N ASN A 112 -4.31 4.43 -24.28
CA ASN A 112 -4.91 3.11 -24.12
C ASN A 112 -5.67 2.96 -22.77
N ILE A 113 -6.04 4.08 -22.15
CA ILE A 113 -6.70 4.18 -20.85
C ILE A 113 -8.20 4.28 -21.12
N SER A 114 -8.99 3.41 -20.51
CA SER A 114 -10.44 3.46 -20.66
C SER A 114 -11.07 4.67 -19.94
N GLU A 115 -12.26 5.11 -20.35
CA GLU A 115 -13.02 6.16 -19.64
C GLU A 115 -13.25 5.81 -18.16
N ARG A 116 -13.49 4.52 -17.86
CA ARG A 116 -13.68 4.03 -16.50
C ARG A 116 -12.39 4.05 -15.68
N GLU A 117 -11.27 3.63 -16.28
CA GLU A 117 -9.93 3.72 -15.68
C GLU A 117 -9.55 5.18 -15.43
N TYR A 118 -9.86 6.07 -16.38
CA TYR A 118 -9.67 7.50 -16.25
C TYR A 118 -10.55 8.08 -15.14
N ALA A 119 -11.84 7.78 -15.09
CA ALA A 119 -12.73 8.26 -14.03
C ALA A 119 -12.33 7.78 -12.63
N ALA A 120 -11.83 6.53 -12.51
CA ALA A 120 -11.41 5.96 -11.22
C ALA A 120 -10.06 6.48 -10.71
N THR A 121 -9.21 7.01 -11.59
CA THR A 121 -7.83 7.41 -11.25
C THR A 121 -7.53 8.88 -11.46
N SER A 122 -8.36 9.59 -12.24
CA SER A 122 -8.19 11.01 -12.55
C SER A 122 -8.40 11.84 -11.28
N PRO A 123 -7.41 12.65 -10.88
CA PRO A 123 -7.52 13.47 -9.69
C PRO A 123 -8.26 14.79 -9.92
N TRP A 124 -8.54 15.15 -11.18
CA TRP A 124 -8.88 16.53 -11.54
C TRP A 124 -10.30 16.92 -11.17
N SER A 125 -11.27 16.00 -11.29
CA SER A 125 -12.66 16.28 -10.87
C SER A 125 -12.76 16.47 -9.36
N GLU A 126 -12.03 15.66 -8.60
CA GLU A 126 -11.93 15.81 -7.15
C GLU A 126 -11.21 17.12 -6.78
N LEU A 127 -10.17 17.50 -7.52
CA LEU A 127 -9.49 18.79 -7.31
C LEU A 127 -10.40 19.98 -7.62
N ASP A 128 -11.20 19.93 -8.69
CA ASP A 128 -12.19 20.96 -9.01
C ASP A 128 -13.24 21.09 -7.89
N MET A 129 -13.66 19.99 -7.29
CA MET A 129 -14.54 19.98 -6.12
C MET A 129 -13.87 20.59 -4.88
N GLU A 130 -12.60 20.25 -4.62
CA GLU A 130 -11.81 20.86 -3.54
C GLU A 130 -11.67 22.38 -3.72
N GLU A 131 -11.31 22.84 -4.92
CA GLU A 131 -11.17 24.27 -5.23
C GLU A 131 -12.50 25.01 -5.07
N LYS A 132 -13.62 24.42 -5.53
CA LYS A 132 -14.96 24.97 -5.36
C LYS A 132 -15.36 25.08 -3.88
N ALA A 133 -15.06 24.06 -3.08
CA ALA A 133 -15.39 24.05 -1.66
C ALA A 133 -14.54 25.09 -0.89
N LEU A 134 -13.24 25.17 -1.17
CA LEU A 134 -12.32 26.13 -0.54
C LEU A 134 -12.57 27.57 -1.00
N LEU A 135 -13.11 27.79 -2.20
CA LEU A 135 -13.52 29.13 -2.64
C LEU A 135 -14.68 29.67 -1.78
N GLN A 136 -15.59 28.79 -1.36
CA GLN A 136 -16.76 29.16 -0.56
C GLN A 136 -16.45 29.26 0.95
N ASP A 137 -15.61 28.36 1.44
CA ASP A 137 -15.14 28.30 2.82
C ASP A 137 -13.65 27.90 2.81
N PRO A 138 -12.74 28.90 2.79
CA PRO A 138 -11.30 28.66 2.67
C PRO A 138 -10.68 27.83 3.80
N GLU A 139 -11.37 27.73 4.94
CA GLU A 139 -10.83 27.06 6.11
C GLU A 139 -11.42 25.66 6.32
N PHE A 140 -12.73 25.51 6.11
CA PHE A 140 -13.42 24.28 6.51
C PHE A 140 -14.22 23.62 5.38
N GLY A 141 -14.14 24.16 4.15
CA GLY A 141 -14.90 23.68 2.99
C GLY A 141 -14.75 22.19 2.71
N CYS A 142 -13.57 21.62 2.97
CA CYS A 142 -13.21 20.24 2.66
C CYS A 142 -13.29 19.25 3.84
N ILE A 143 -13.75 19.65 5.03
CA ILE A 143 -13.67 18.84 6.26
C ILE A 143 -14.74 17.73 6.36
N GLY A 144 -15.75 17.70 5.48
CA GLY A 144 -16.76 16.63 5.40
C GLY A 144 -18.07 16.86 6.16
N ASN A 145 -18.14 17.91 6.97
CA ASN A 145 -19.35 18.34 7.67
C ASN A 145 -19.90 19.64 7.04
N ASN A 146 -19.77 19.79 5.72
CA ASN A 146 -20.19 20.99 5.00
C ASN A 146 -21.61 20.80 4.44
N PRO A 147 -22.63 21.55 4.92
CA PRO A 147 -24.01 21.40 4.47
C PRO A 147 -24.20 21.65 2.96
N ARG A 148 -23.29 22.42 2.33
CA ARG A 148 -23.34 22.70 0.89
C ARG A 148 -22.82 21.54 0.03
N PHE A 149 -22.07 20.61 0.63
CA PHE A 149 -21.49 19.43 -0.02
C PHE A 149 -21.80 18.18 0.81
N PRO A 150 -23.08 17.81 0.97
CA PRO A 150 -23.48 16.70 1.84
C PRO A 150 -22.85 15.39 1.37
N GLY A 151 -22.25 14.64 2.29
CA GLY A 151 -21.60 13.35 2.01
C GLY A 151 -20.24 13.46 1.30
N TRP A 152 -19.74 14.67 1.02
CA TRP A 152 -18.44 14.88 0.39
C TRP A 152 -17.44 15.55 1.33
N TYR A 153 -16.17 15.17 1.21
CA TYR A 153 -15.00 15.78 1.86
C TYR A 153 -13.82 15.76 0.90
N GLY A 154 -12.88 16.67 1.08
CA GLY A 154 -11.69 16.78 0.23
C GLY A 154 -10.48 16.02 0.77
N GLY A 155 -9.31 16.45 0.33
CA GLY A 155 -8.00 15.92 0.70
C GLY A 155 -7.60 14.64 -0.03
N LYS A 156 -8.24 14.30 -1.14
CA LYS A 156 -8.09 13.00 -1.82
C LYS A 156 -7.12 13.04 -3.01
N VAL A 157 -6.47 14.17 -3.25
CA VAL A 157 -5.48 14.32 -4.33
C VAL A 157 -4.07 14.25 -3.76
N ASP A 158 -3.18 13.52 -4.43
CA ASP A 158 -1.79 13.35 -4.04
C ASP A 158 -0.83 13.94 -5.08
N LEU A 159 0.01 14.88 -4.63
CA LEU A 159 1.15 15.39 -5.39
C LEU A 159 2.42 14.64 -4.96
N ARG A 160 3.10 14.04 -5.94
CA ARG A 160 4.23 13.13 -5.70
C ARG A 160 5.44 13.50 -6.54
N GLY A 161 6.61 13.30 -5.96
CA GLY A 161 7.88 13.27 -6.68
C GLY A 161 8.76 12.15 -6.16
N THR A 162 9.75 11.77 -6.96
CA THR A 162 10.79 10.80 -6.57
C THR A 162 12.15 11.44 -6.70
N LEU A 163 13.00 11.28 -5.67
CA LEU A 163 14.38 11.74 -5.69
C LEU A 163 15.20 10.85 -6.63
N GLU A 164 15.85 11.47 -7.61
CA GLU A 164 16.71 10.78 -8.57
C GLU A 164 18.17 10.72 -8.07
N LYS A 165 18.98 9.89 -8.72
CA LYS A 165 20.39 9.66 -8.32
C LYS A 165 21.26 10.91 -8.38
N ASP A 166 20.90 11.84 -9.26
CA ASP A 166 21.52 13.15 -9.47
C ASP A 166 20.99 14.24 -8.51
N PHE A 167 20.14 13.87 -7.55
CA PHE A 167 19.47 14.77 -6.62
C PHE A 167 18.50 15.78 -7.27
N SER A 168 18.08 15.52 -8.51
CA SER A 168 16.88 16.13 -9.05
C SER A 168 15.63 15.44 -8.46
N ILE A 169 14.51 16.16 -8.42
CA ILE A 169 13.22 15.59 -8.01
C ILE A 169 12.37 15.46 -9.26
N LYS A 170 12.08 14.22 -9.64
CA LYS A 170 11.20 13.92 -10.76
C LYS A 170 9.76 13.91 -10.28
N LEU A 171 8.95 14.85 -10.75
CA LEU A 171 7.52 14.87 -10.45
C LEU A 171 6.81 13.69 -11.12
N GLU A 172 5.87 13.09 -10.40
CA GLU A 172 5.04 11.98 -10.88
C GLU A 172 3.69 12.50 -11.39
N ARG A 173 2.93 11.62 -12.07
CA ARG A 173 1.54 11.94 -12.43
C ARG A 173 0.76 12.20 -11.15
N CYS A 174 -0.07 13.23 -11.16
CA CYS A 174 -1.03 13.47 -10.09
C CYS A 174 -2.00 12.28 -10.01
N SER A 175 -2.42 11.91 -8.80
CA SER A 175 -3.26 10.72 -8.58
C SER A 175 -4.21 10.91 -7.42
N LEU A 176 -5.29 10.12 -7.40
CA LEU A 176 -6.14 9.99 -6.21
C LEU A 176 -5.41 9.18 -5.12
N GLY A 177 -5.65 9.55 -3.87
CA GLY A 177 -5.09 8.91 -2.69
C GLY A 177 -6.01 9.06 -1.47
N PRO A 178 -5.65 8.42 -0.35
CA PRO A 178 -6.43 8.51 0.88
C PRO A 178 -6.46 9.95 1.42
N SER A 179 -7.60 10.35 1.98
CA SER A 179 -7.75 11.64 2.64
C SER A 179 -7.05 11.66 4.00
N CYS A 180 -6.60 12.84 4.44
CA CYS A 180 -6.08 13.07 5.79
C CYS A 180 -6.46 14.47 6.29
N LYS A 181 -6.34 14.72 7.59
CA LYS A 181 -6.72 15.99 8.22
C LYS A 181 -6.04 17.18 7.55
N LEU A 182 -4.73 17.08 7.31
CA LEU A 182 -3.94 18.17 6.76
C LEU A 182 -4.44 18.58 5.37
N LYS A 183 -4.63 17.60 4.46
CA LYS A 183 -5.15 17.88 3.12
C LYS A 183 -6.60 18.39 3.16
N ARG A 184 -7.43 17.92 4.09
CA ARG A 184 -8.79 18.47 4.29
C ARG A 184 -8.78 19.93 4.78
N ARG A 185 -7.86 20.30 5.66
CA ARG A 185 -7.79 21.66 6.23
C ARG A 185 -7.15 22.69 5.29
N PHE A 186 -6.09 22.31 4.58
CA PHE A 186 -5.29 23.25 3.78
C PHE A 186 -5.40 23.02 2.26
N GLY A 187 -6.17 22.02 1.82
CA GLY A 187 -6.26 21.60 0.41
C GLY A 187 -5.13 20.68 -0.01
N SER A 188 -5.41 19.79 -0.96
CA SER A 188 -4.43 18.80 -1.42
C SER A 188 -3.21 19.42 -2.11
N THR A 189 -3.37 20.56 -2.80
CA THR A 189 -2.29 21.25 -3.52
C THR A 189 -1.28 21.94 -2.62
N SER A 190 -1.56 21.99 -1.31
CA SER A 190 -0.66 22.53 -0.29
C SER A 190 0.37 21.53 0.19
N PHE A 191 0.32 20.27 -0.25
CA PHE A 191 1.22 19.21 0.18
C PHE A 191 1.92 18.53 -0.99
N LEU A 192 3.23 18.31 -0.83
CA LEU A 192 4.04 17.53 -1.76
C LEU A 192 4.73 16.42 -0.99
N ARG A 193 4.69 15.19 -1.54
CA ARG A 193 5.41 14.04 -1.00
C ARG A 193 6.54 13.65 -1.94
N VAL A 194 7.75 13.54 -1.41
CA VAL A 194 8.94 13.12 -2.17
C VAL A 194 9.42 11.75 -1.67
N LYS A 195 9.32 10.70 -2.50
CA LYS A 195 9.86 9.36 -2.21
C LYS A 195 11.37 9.37 -2.40
N ILE A 196 12.08 8.77 -1.45
CA ILE A 196 13.52 8.53 -1.51
C ILE A 196 13.73 7.05 -1.83
N PRO A 197 14.23 6.70 -3.03
CA PRO A 197 14.60 5.33 -3.35
C PRO A 197 15.52 4.71 -2.31
N SER A 198 15.30 3.44 -1.96
CA SER A 198 16.03 2.74 -0.89
C SER A 198 17.55 2.74 -1.11
N ASP A 199 18.00 2.67 -2.37
CA ASP A 199 19.42 2.74 -2.74
C ASP A 199 20.06 4.10 -2.43
N LEU A 200 19.26 5.17 -2.38
CA LEU A 200 19.71 6.50 -1.96
C LEU A 200 19.55 6.70 -0.45
N LEU A 201 18.46 6.20 0.13
CA LEU A 201 18.14 6.37 1.56
C LEU A 201 19.18 5.70 2.47
N TYR A 202 19.63 4.49 2.10
CA TYR A 202 20.58 3.71 2.91
C TYR A 202 22.05 3.94 2.52
N ARG A 203 22.34 4.88 1.61
CA ARG A 203 23.71 5.12 1.14
C ARG A 203 24.52 5.96 2.16
N PRO A 204 25.68 5.48 2.63
CA PRO A 204 26.54 6.26 3.53
C PRO A 204 27.01 7.56 2.87
N GLN A 205 27.27 8.61 3.68
CA GLN A 205 27.86 9.92 3.30
C GLN A 205 26.92 10.97 2.67
N ARG A 206 25.61 10.72 2.55
CA ARG A 206 24.65 11.72 2.04
C ARG A 206 23.92 12.44 3.17
N ASP A 207 24.06 13.75 3.25
CA ASP A 207 23.27 14.56 4.18
C ASP A 207 21.91 14.96 3.55
N LEU A 208 20.96 14.03 3.60
CA LEU A 208 19.60 14.25 3.13
C LEU A 208 18.86 15.32 3.95
N VAL A 209 19.23 15.51 5.23
CA VAL A 209 18.64 16.57 6.06
C VAL A 209 19.04 17.93 5.49
N LYS A 210 20.33 18.15 5.22
CA LYS A 210 20.80 19.39 4.59
C LYS A 210 20.13 19.64 3.23
N PHE A 211 19.91 18.61 2.43
CA PHE A 211 19.21 18.73 1.16
C PHE A 211 17.75 19.21 1.34
N PHE A 212 16.97 18.54 2.19
CA PHE A 212 15.54 18.84 2.36
C PHE A 212 15.24 20.07 3.25
N LYS A 213 16.23 20.63 3.94
CA LYS A 213 16.10 21.94 4.61
C LYS A 213 15.95 23.10 3.62
N ARG A 214 16.44 22.94 2.40
CA ARG A 214 16.37 23.96 1.34
C ARG A 214 14.91 24.17 0.89
N PRO A 215 14.52 25.39 0.49
CA PRO A 215 13.19 25.63 -0.06
C PRO A 215 13.04 24.99 -1.45
N LEU A 216 11.90 24.32 -1.70
CA LEU A 216 11.55 23.77 -3.01
C LEU A 216 10.59 24.72 -3.72
N ILE A 217 10.95 25.11 -4.94
CA ILE A 217 10.22 26.11 -5.72
C ILE A 217 9.38 25.43 -6.78
N PHE A 218 8.08 25.66 -6.73
CA PHE A 218 7.10 25.25 -7.74
C PHE A 218 6.38 26.49 -8.26
N TRP A 219 6.79 26.95 -9.43
CA TRP A 219 6.42 28.25 -9.99
C TRP A 219 6.72 29.37 -8.99
N ASN A 220 5.71 30.09 -8.52
CA ASN A 220 5.87 31.14 -7.51
C ASN A 220 5.66 30.64 -6.07
N SER A 221 5.35 29.36 -5.88
CA SER A 221 5.06 28.77 -4.56
C SER A 221 6.30 28.16 -3.94
N VAL A 222 6.46 28.34 -2.63
CA VAL A 222 7.56 27.75 -1.85
C VAL A 222 7.04 26.60 -1.00
N PHE A 223 7.64 25.43 -1.18
CA PHE A 223 7.43 24.25 -0.35
C PHE A 223 8.59 24.07 0.62
N ARG A 224 8.28 23.77 1.88
CA ARG A 224 9.28 23.46 2.91
C ARG A 224 8.99 22.11 3.55
N ALA A 225 10.04 21.31 3.73
CA ALA A 225 9.93 20.02 4.40
C ALA A 225 9.62 20.20 5.89
N TYR A 226 8.64 19.44 6.38
CA TYR A 226 8.22 19.50 7.79
C TYR A 226 8.22 18.13 8.47
N TYR A 227 8.34 17.03 7.72
CA TYR A 227 8.38 15.70 8.32
C TYR A 227 8.96 14.64 7.37
N HIS A 228 9.61 13.61 7.92
CA HIS A 228 10.02 12.42 7.19
C HIS A 228 9.41 11.16 7.82
N LYS A 229 8.75 10.35 7.00
CA LYS A 229 8.10 9.08 7.37
C LYS A 229 8.07 8.15 6.17
N ASP A 230 8.29 6.85 6.39
CA ASP A 230 8.08 5.79 5.40
C ASP A 230 8.82 6.09 4.07
N ASP A 231 10.12 6.35 4.16
CA ASP A 231 11.01 6.71 3.03
C ASP A 231 10.56 7.95 2.23
N CYS A 232 9.60 8.70 2.75
CA CYS A 232 9.01 9.88 2.12
C CYS A 232 9.26 11.13 2.97
N VAL A 233 9.63 12.22 2.29
CA VAL A 233 9.67 13.56 2.90
C VAL A 233 8.39 14.30 2.52
N PHE A 234 7.72 14.83 3.53
CA PHE A 234 6.49 15.60 3.40
C PHE A 234 6.82 17.09 3.47
N LEU A 235 6.34 17.82 2.47
CA LEU A 235 6.51 19.26 2.35
C LEU A 235 5.16 19.97 2.38
N TYR A 236 5.16 21.16 2.97
CA TYR A 236 4.01 22.06 3.05
C TYR A 236 4.30 23.32 2.23
N LYS A 237 3.30 23.76 1.46
CA LYS A 237 3.30 25.02 0.73
C LYS A 237 3.08 26.16 1.72
N THR A 238 4.11 26.96 1.95
CA THR A 238 4.07 28.06 2.92
C THR A 238 3.45 29.32 2.31
N ASN A 239 3.28 30.36 3.13
CA ASN A 239 2.94 31.71 2.67
C ASN A 239 4.08 32.44 1.95
N GLU A 240 5.23 31.81 1.77
CA GLU A 240 6.35 32.39 1.05
C GLU A 240 6.15 32.25 -0.46
N THR A 241 6.67 33.23 -1.19
CA THR A 241 6.69 33.23 -2.65
C THR A 241 8.10 33.39 -3.16
N PHE A 242 8.37 32.92 -4.36
CA PHE A 242 9.64 33.15 -5.04
C PHE A 242 9.38 33.77 -6.41
N GLY A 243 10.14 34.81 -6.76
CA GLY A 243 10.08 35.47 -8.06
C GLY A 243 11.19 36.49 -8.23
N ARG A 244 11.68 36.64 -9.45
CA ARG A 244 12.77 37.56 -9.84
C ARG A 244 14.01 37.38 -8.98
N GLY A 245 14.33 36.11 -8.67
CA GLY A 245 15.48 35.73 -7.85
C GLY A 245 15.37 36.00 -6.34
N SER A 246 14.19 36.40 -5.84
CA SER A 246 13.99 36.82 -4.45
C SER A 246 12.80 36.15 -3.77
N PHE A 247 12.84 36.06 -2.44
CA PHE A 247 11.73 35.55 -1.62
C PHE A 247 10.81 36.70 -1.18
N GLY A 248 9.50 36.48 -1.30
CA GLY A 248 8.44 37.36 -0.80
C GLY A 248 7.50 36.61 0.16
N LYS A 249 6.50 37.33 0.67
CA LYS A 249 5.44 36.76 1.53
C LYS A 249 4.06 37.19 1.06
N LYS A 250 3.11 36.25 1.03
CA LYS A 250 1.68 36.53 0.87
C LYS A 250 1.05 36.80 2.23
N ASN A 251 0.25 37.85 2.31
CA ASN A 251 -0.42 38.25 3.56
C ASN A 251 -1.73 37.48 3.84
N LYS A 252 -2.22 36.65 2.91
CA LYS A 252 -3.50 35.91 3.04
C LYS A 252 -3.40 34.48 2.50
N GLY A 253 -4.08 33.54 3.16
CA GLY A 253 -4.46 32.21 2.64
C GLY A 253 -3.63 31.01 3.12
N SER A 254 -2.34 31.15 3.38
CA SER A 254 -1.47 30.05 3.85
C SER A 254 -0.67 30.46 5.09
N LEU A 255 -0.24 29.48 5.88
CA LEU A 255 0.56 29.71 7.07
C LEU A 255 2.05 29.76 6.72
N SER A 256 2.85 30.44 7.53
CA SER A 256 4.29 30.19 7.52
C SER A 256 4.56 28.75 8.00
N LEU A 257 5.72 28.18 7.68
CA LEU A 257 6.06 26.84 8.19
C LEU A 257 6.01 26.82 9.74
N TYR A 258 6.43 27.90 10.39
CA TYR A 258 6.38 28.00 11.85
C TYR A 258 4.93 27.98 12.37
N ASP A 259 4.04 28.79 11.80
CA ASP A 259 2.64 28.86 12.23
C ASP A 259 1.90 27.56 11.93
N PHE A 260 2.23 26.90 10.81
CA PHE A 260 1.73 25.56 10.49
C PHE A 260 2.13 24.53 11.56
N ILE A 261 3.39 24.55 11.99
CA ILE A 261 3.89 23.67 13.07
C ILE A 261 3.19 23.98 14.40
N GLN A 262 2.97 25.26 14.73
CA GLN A 262 2.25 25.68 15.93
C GLN A 262 0.78 25.24 15.91
N TRP A 263 0.13 25.35 14.76
CA TRP A 263 -1.22 24.83 14.55
C TRP A 263 -1.28 23.31 14.75
N MET A 264 -0.29 22.57 14.25
CA MET A 264 -0.25 21.11 14.39
C MET A 264 -0.02 20.66 15.83
N ASN A 265 1.07 21.14 16.45
CA ASN A 265 1.52 20.73 17.77
C ASN A 265 2.24 21.90 18.47
N PRO A 266 1.51 22.77 19.19
CA PRO A 266 2.05 24.03 19.66
C PRO A 266 3.14 23.83 20.71
N LEU A 267 4.29 24.47 20.53
CA LEU A 267 5.47 24.26 21.37
C LEU A 267 5.22 24.72 22.82
N GLU A 268 4.47 25.82 23.00
CA GLU A 268 4.24 26.48 24.29
C GLU A 268 3.44 25.63 25.28
N TYR A 269 2.46 24.87 24.78
CA TYR A 269 1.62 24.00 25.62
C TYR A 269 2.23 22.60 25.80
N ASN A 270 3.21 22.24 24.97
CA ASN A 270 3.84 20.93 24.96
C ASN A 270 5.31 20.96 25.44
N GLN A 271 5.70 21.99 26.19
CA GLN A 271 7.08 22.25 26.65
C GLN A 271 7.73 21.08 27.41
N LYS A 272 6.94 20.34 28.20
CA LYS A 272 7.41 19.19 29.00
C LYS A 272 7.62 17.92 28.16
N GLN A 273 7.10 17.87 26.93
CA GLN A 273 7.32 16.70 26.07
C GLN A 273 8.78 16.60 25.66
N LYS A 274 9.31 15.36 25.60
CA LYS A 274 10.58 15.10 24.91
C LYS A 274 10.44 15.51 23.44
N LEU A 275 11.45 16.13 22.87
CA LEU A 275 11.39 16.68 21.52
C LEU A 275 11.12 15.60 20.46
N CYS A 276 11.65 14.39 20.62
CA CYS A 276 11.33 13.24 19.78
C CYS A 276 9.83 12.84 19.84
N LYS A 277 9.20 12.87 21.02
CA LYS A 277 7.75 12.65 21.16
C LYS A 277 7.00 13.72 20.39
N TRP A 278 7.36 14.98 20.60
CA TRP A 278 6.73 16.13 19.94
C TRP A 278 6.83 16.03 18.40
N THR A 279 8.01 15.74 17.84
CA THR A 279 8.17 15.57 16.39
C THR A 279 7.38 14.38 15.84
N SER A 280 7.35 13.25 16.57
CA SER A 280 6.58 12.07 16.15
C SER A 280 5.07 12.34 16.04
N ARG A 281 4.54 13.37 16.71
CA ARG A 281 3.11 13.72 16.64
C ARG A 281 2.72 14.42 15.35
N MET A 282 3.67 14.89 14.54
CA MET A 282 3.37 15.45 13.22
C MET A 282 2.70 14.42 12.30
N ALA A 283 3.00 13.13 12.48
CA ALA A 283 2.36 12.04 11.76
C ALA A 283 0.84 11.93 11.99
N LEU A 284 0.30 12.49 13.09
CA LEU A 284 -1.12 12.41 13.39
C LEU A 284 -1.97 13.13 12.33
N GLY A 285 -1.52 14.28 11.85
CA GLY A 285 -2.21 15.03 10.78
C GLY A 285 -2.18 14.33 9.41
N LEU A 286 -1.17 13.50 9.19
CA LEU A 286 -0.97 12.73 7.95
C LEU A 286 -1.80 11.45 7.89
N SER A 287 -2.38 11.00 9.02
CA SER A 287 -3.09 9.72 9.09
C SER A 287 -4.24 9.62 8.08
N SER A 288 -4.19 8.59 7.23
CA SER A 288 -5.26 8.25 6.29
C SER A 288 -6.57 8.02 7.05
N SER A 289 -7.57 8.86 6.79
CA SER A 289 -8.78 8.92 7.60
C SER A 289 -9.95 9.51 6.84
N VAL A 290 -11.15 9.14 7.26
CA VAL A 290 -12.42 9.73 6.81
C VAL A 290 -12.97 10.61 7.93
N PRO A 291 -13.45 11.83 7.64
CA PRO A 291 -14.05 12.67 8.67
C PRO A 291 -15.38 12.07 9.13
N GLY A 292 -15.53 11.89 10.43
CA GLY A 292 -16.80 11.63 11.11
C GLY A 292 -17.45 12.92 11.61
N PRO A 293 -18.32 12.81 12.63
CA PRO A 293 -19.01 13.96 13.20
C PRO A 293 -18.04 14.99 13.77
N ARG A 294 -18.39 16.27 13.60
CA ARG A 294 -17.75 17.36 14.32
C ARG A 294 -18.38 17.48 15.70
N LEU A 295 -17.57 17.35 16.73
CA LEU A 295 -18.00 17.49 18.12
C LEU A 295 -17.94 18.95 18.56
N VAL A 296 -18.70 19.28 19.60
CA VAL A 296 -18.47 20.50 20.37
C VAL A 296 -17.37 20.22 21.38
N GLN A 297 -16.48 21.19 21.63
CA GLN A 297 -15.34 21.02 22.53
C GLN A 297 -15.76 20.55 23.94
N LYS A 298 -16.91 21.00 24.45
CA LYS A 298 -17.45 20.58 25.76
C LYS A 298 -17.83 19.09 25.82
N ASP A 299 -18.15 18.48 24.67
CA ASP A 299 -18.53 17.07 24.55
C ASP A 299 -17.29 16.16 24.38
N ILE A 300 -16.09 16.76 24.37
CA ILE A 300 -14.79 16.07 24.42
C ILE A 300 -14.26 16.24 25.84
N THR A 301 -14.49 15.22 26.67
CA THR A 301 -14.07 15.24 28.07
C THR A 301 -12.96 14.23 28.31
N THR A 302 -12.31 14.32 29.47
CA THR A 302 -11.18 13.46 29.81
C THR A 302 -11.48 12.65 31.07
N ILE A 303 -11.05 11.40 31.08
CA ILE A 303 -11.12 10.49 32.25
C ILE A 303 -9.70 9.98 32.58
N PRO A 304 -9.40 9.66 33.85
CA PRO A 304 -8.08 9.15 34.21
C PRO A 304 -7.87 7.75 33.63
N ASP A 305 -6.61 7.38 33.39
CA ASP A 305 -6.24 5.98 33.15
C ASP A 305 -6.45 5.10 34.39
N ILE A 306 -6.84 3.84 34.18
CA ILE A 306 -6.92 2.85 35.26
C ILE A 306 -5.51 2.29 35.48
N LEU A 307 -5.01 2.37 36.70
CA LEU A 307 -3.71 1.83 37.09
C LEU A 307 -3.89 0.60 37.98
N SER A 308 -3.07 -0.43 37.75
CA SER A 308 -2.91 -1.54 38.70
C SER A 308 -2.22 -1.08 39.99
N LYS A 309 -2.21 -1.94 41.02
CA LYS A 309 -1.51 -1.66 42.29
C LYS A 309 -0.01 -1.43 42.10
N GLU A 310 0.56 -2.05 41.07
CA GLU A 310 1.97 -2.00 40.68
C GLU A 310 2.27 -0.90 39.65
N GLY A 311 1.26 -0.11 39.26
CA GLY A 311 1.42 1.06 38.41
C GLY A 311 1.39 0.80 36.89
N SER A 312 1.14 -0.43 36.44
CA SER A 312 0.86 -0.70 35.02
C SER A 312 -0.48 -0.07 34.62
N ASN A 313 -0.50 0.59 33.46
CA ASN A 313 -1.68 1.26 32.93
C ASN A 313 -2.58 0.26 32.18
N MET A 314 -3.75 0.02 32.75
CA MET A 314 -4.71 -1.00 32.34
C MET A 314 -5.63 -0.53 31.21
N THR A 315 -5.61 0.75 30.83
CA THR A 315 -6.50 1.34 29.80
C THR A 315 -5.74 2.14 28.73
N ASP A 316 -4.41 2.06 28.72
CA ASP A 316 -3.59 2.95 27.90
C ASP A 316 -3.90 2.84 26.41
N GLY A 317 -4.40 3.95 25.86
CA GLY A 317 -4.78 4.08 24.45
C GLY A 317 -6.28 3.97 24.15
N CYS A 318 -7.14 3.59 25.10
CA CYS A 318 -8.58 3.36 24.84
C CYS A 318 -9.53 4.17 25.74
N GLY A 319 -10.33 5.01 25.09
CA GLY A 319 -11.35 5.86 25.71
C GLY A 319 -12.76 5.33 25.43
N LEU A 320 -13.77 6.12 25.79
CA LEU A 320 -15.18 5.76 25.65
C LEU A 320 -15.92 6.69 24.68
N SER A 321 -16.96 6.17 24.04
CA SER A 321 -17.83 6.90 23.12
C SER A 321 -19.28 6.68 23.48
N SER A 322 -20.10 7.73 23.30
CA SER A 322 -21.54 7.65 23.55
C SER A 322 -22.24 6.83 22.47
N LEU A 323 -23.41 6.28 22.81
CA LEU A 323 -24.25 5.58 21.83
C LEU A 323 -24.68 6.51 20.69
N ALA A 324 -24.98 7.77 20.98
CA ALA A 324 -25.34 8.78 19.98
C ALA A 324 -24.23 8.97 18.93
N LEU A 325 -22.96 9.04 19.36
CA LEU A 325 -21.84 9.15 18.43
C LEU A 325 -21.77 7.97 17.47
N ASN A 326 -21.87 6.75 17.99
CA ASN A 326 -21.75 5.52 17.20
C ASN A 326 -22.91 5.37 16.20
N LYS A 327 -24.12 5.79 16.58
CA LYS A 327 -25.29 5.86 15.67
C LYS A 327 -25.04 6.83 14.52
N VAL A 328 -24.61 8.06 14.81
CA VAL A 328 -24.31 9.06 13.77
C VAL A 328 -23.21 8.57 12.83
N ILE A 329 -22.16 7.95 13.37
CA ILE A 329 -21.08 7.37 12.55
C ILE A 329 -21.60 6.26 11.63
N ARG A 330 -22.45 5.35 12.14
CA ARG A 330 -23.07 4.30 11.31
C ARG A 330 -23.83 4.92 10.14
N ASP A 331 -24.66 5.92 10.42
CA ASP A 331 -25.53 6.55 9.43
C ASP A 331 -24.71 7.33 8.39
N GLN A 332 -23.71 8.13 8.83
CA GLN A 332 -22.81 8.86 7.94
C GLN A 332 -21.96 7.96 7.06
N THR A 333 -21.57 6.78 7.55
CA THR A 333 -20.72 5.84 6.79
C THR A 333 -21.50 4.79 6.01
N GLY A 334 -22.83 4.77 6.11
CA GLY A 334 -23.71 3.82 5.42
C GLY A 334 -23.48 2.36 5.83
N ARG A 335 -22.99 2.12 7.05
CA ARG A 335 -22.72 0.76 7.54
C ARG A 335 -24.02 0.06 7.92
N GLN A 336 -24.12 -1.22 7.58
CA GLN A 336 -25.26 -2.06 7.96
C GLN A 336 -25.30 -2.31 9.47
N GLU A 337 -24.13 -2.54 10.07
CA GLU A 337 -23.97 -2.81 11.50
C GLU A 337 -23.30 -1.61 12.18
N MET A 338 -23.74 -1.29 13.41
CA MET A 338 -23.18 -0.21 14.21
C MET A 338 -21.77 -0.61 14.68
N PRO A 339 -20.74 0.24 14.46
CA PRO A 339 -19.42 -0.04 15.01
C PRO A 339 -19.45 0.05 16.54
N THR A 340 -18.72 -0.84 17.21
CA THR A 340 -18.61 -0.89 18.67
C THR A 340 -17.28 -0.31 19.14
N VAL A 341 -16.26 -0.31 18.26
CA VAL A 341 -14.96 0.29 18.52
C VAL A 341 -14.48 1.03 17.29
N ILE A 342 -13.98 2.25 17.51
CA ILE A 342 -13.50 3.13 16.47
C ILE A 342 -12.06 3.52 16.76
N GLN A 343 -11.16 3.28 15.81
CA GLN A 343 -9.83 3.87 15.85
C GLN A 343 -9.89 5.28 15.25
N CYS A 344 -9.67 6.31 16.07
CA CYS A 344 -9.81 7.69 15.62
C CYS A 344 -8.78 8.65 16.21
N ARG A 345 -8.69 9.83 15.60
CA ARG A 345 -7.84 10.96 15.98
C ARG A 345 -8.78 12.15 16.18
N VAL A 346 -8.70 12.82 17.33
CA VAL A 346 -9.60 13.94 17.64
C VAL A 346 -8.99 14.77 18.76
N TYR A 347 -8.96 16.09 18.61
CA TYR A 347 -8.54 17.05 19.63
C TYR A 347 -7.22 16.69 20.35
N GLY A 348 -6.21 16.29 19.58
CA GLY A 348 -4.89 15.89 20.10
C GLY A 348 -4.85 14.49 20.71
N GLY A 349 -6.01 13.85 20.83
CA GLY A 349 -6.20 12.45 21.19
C GLY A 349 -5.85 11.48 20.05
N LYS A 350 -5.18 10.38 20.40
CA LYS A 350 -4.90 9.24 19.54
C LYS A 350 -5.26 7.95 20.28
N GLY A 351 -6.06 7.10 19.65
CA GLY A 351 -6.26 5.71 20.11
C GLY A 351 -7.55 5.09 19.62
N LEU A 352 -8.12 4.23 20.46
CA LEU A 352 -9.44 3.62 20.27
C LEU A 352 -10.51 4.33 21.12
N LEU A 353 -11.74 4.36 20.63
CA LEU A 353 -12.93 4.65 21.41
C LEU A 353 -13.79 3.39 21.43
N SER A 354 -14.04 2.86 22.61
CA SER A 354 -15.00 1.78 22.83
C SER A 354 -16.39 2.36 23.10
N LEU A 355 -17.44 1.73 22.60
CA LEU A 355 -18.81 2.10 22.90
C LEU A 355 -19.11 1.75 24.36
N ASP A 356 -19.47 2.77 25.14
CA ASP A 356 -20.17 2.52 26.40
C ASP A 356 -21.68 2.50 26.13
N ARG A 357 -22.29 1.33 26.22
CA ARG A 357 -23.72 1.14 25.96
C ARG A 357 -24.61 1.71 27.06
N GLU A 358 -24.07 1.88 28.26
CA GLU A 358 -24.77 2.41 29.42
C GLU A 358 -24.66 3.93 29.51
N TRP A 359 -23.81 4.54 28.66
CA TRP A 359 -23.69 5.99 28.57
C TRP A 359 -24.83 6.59 27.74
N GLU A 360 -25.87 7.01 28.45
CA GLU A 360 -26.96 7.80 27.88
C GLU A 360 -26.48 9.25 27.64
N SER A 361 -26.46 9.64 26.36
CA SER A 361 -26.24 11.02 25.93
C SER A 361 -27.09 11.29 24.69
N ASP A 362 -27.75 12.46 24.67
CA ASP A 362 -28.50 12.94 23.51
C ASP A 362 -27.56 13.47 22.41
N THR A 363 -26.32 13.81 22.77
CA THR A 363 -25.33 14.34 21.84
C THR A 363 -24.19 13.37 21.58
N PRO A 364 -23.57 13.41 20.38
CA PRO A 364 -22.31 12.73 20.14
C PRO A 364 -21.24 13.24 21.12
N SER A 365 -20.67 12.35 21.94
CA SER A 365 -19.72 12.70 22.99
C SER A 365 -18.67 11.62 23.18
N ILE A 366 -17.50 12.01 23.70
CA ILE A 366 -16.38 11.10 23.97
C ILE A 366 -15.71 11.39 25.31
N HIS A 367 -15.13 10.34 25.88
CA HIS A 367 -14.20 10.41 27.01
C HIS A 367 -12.81 9.94 26.55
N LEU A 368 -11.83 10.84 26.54
CA LEU A 368 -10.43 10.51 26.26
C LEU A 368 -9.69 10.17 27.57
N ARG A 369 -8.83 9.15 27.56
CA ARG A 369 -7.94 8.83 28.69
C ARG A 369 -6.79 9.83 28.76
N ASN A 370 -6.54 10.39 29.95
CA ASN A 370 -5.42 11.27 30.23
C ASN A 370 -4.47 10.61 31.24
N PRO A 371 -3.16 10.48 30.95
CA PRO A 371 -2.44 10.98 29.77
C PRO A 371 -2.36 10.03 28.57
N SER A 372 -2.89 8.81 28.63
CA SER A 372 -2.59 7.79 27.63
C SER A 372 -3.11 8.11 26.22
N GLN A 373 -4.20 8.84 26.02
CA GLN A 373 -4.69 9.19 24.68
C GLN A 373 -4.29 10.59 24.23
N ILE A 374 -4.15 11.54 25.15
CA ILE A 374 -3.88 12.95 24.82
C ILE A 374 -2.40 13.12 24.48
N LYS A 375 -2.09 13.27 23.19
CA LYS A 375 -0.72 13.37 22.69
C LYS A 375 -0.29 14.80 22.37
N ILE A 376 -1.25 15.69 22.13
CA ILE A 376 -1.03 17.11 21.83
C ILE A 376 -1.95 17.93 22.73
N LEU A 377 -1.38 18.90 23.43
CA LEU A 377 -2.14 19.89 24.18
C LEU A 377 -2.31 21.15 23.33
N TYR A 378 -3.52 21.69 23.32
CA TYR A 378 -3.87 22.95 22.66
C TYR A 378 -4.16 24.04 23.69
N SER A 379 -4.16 25.29 23.25
CA SER A 379 -4.51 26.43 24.12
C SER A 379 -5.95 26.31 24.60
N PRO A 380 -6.22 26.51 25.90
CA PRO A 380 -7.58 26.67 26.40
C PRO A 380 -8.17 28.06 26.12
N GLU A 381 -7.32 29.05 25.84
CA GLU A 381 -7.69 30.46 25.70
C GLU A 381 -8.03 30.84 24.25
N VAL A 382 -7.45 30.12 23.28
CA VAL A 382 -7.68 30.35 21.85
C VAL A 382 -8.74 29.38 21.35
N ALA A 383 -9.71 29.89 20.59
CA ALA A 383 -10.71 29.07 19.93
C ALA A 383 -10.03 28.00 19.06
N VAL A 384 -10.38 26.74 19.29
CA VAL A 384 -9.76 25.63 18.59
C VAL A 384 -10.29 25.54 17.16
N ASP A 385 -9.39 25.35 16.20
CA ASP A 385 -9.74 25.11 14.81
C ASP A 385 -10.71 23.92 14.68
N LEU A 386 -11.81 24.11 13.94
CA LEU A 386 -12.90 23.14 13.83
C LEU A 386 -12.46 21.78 13.25
N SER A 387 -11.35 21.73 12.53
CA SER A 387 -10.75 20.48 12.05
C SER A 387 -10.15 19.63 13.18
N HIS A 388 -9.75 20.22 14.30
CA HIS A 388 -9.30 19.45 15.47
C HIS A 388 -10.48 18.85 16.24
N LEU A 389 -11.67 19.46 16.16
CA LEU A 389 -12.92 18.97 16.77
C LEU A 389 -13.66 17.93 15.93
N THR A 390 -13.22 17.71 14.69
CA THR A 390 -13.76 16.66 13.82
C THR A 390 -13.08 15.34 14.13
N ILE A 391 -13.86 14.28 14.35
CA ILE A 391 -13.33 12.94 14.54
C ILE A 391 -12.78 12.43 13.21
N ASP A 392 -11.48 12.16 13.14
CA ASP A 392 -10.90 11.48 12.00
C ASP A 392 -10.93 9.97 12.24
N ILE A 393 -11.79 9.27 11.50
CA ILE A 393 -11.97 7.82 11.61
C ILE A 393 -10.93 7.12 10.72
N LEU A 394 -10.12 6.24 11.31
CA LEU A 394 -9.11 5.48 10.58
C LEU A 394 -9.59 4.07 10.26
N ARG A 395 -10.22 3.40 11.24
CA ARG A 395 -10.62 1.99 11.13
C ARG A 395 -11.75 1.66 12.13
N PHE A 396 -12.55 0.66 11.80
CA PHE A 396 -13.57 0.06 12.67
C PHE A 396 -13.11 -1.32 13.18
N ASN A 397 -13.80 -1.85 14.19
CA ASN A 397 -13.66 -3.24 14.61
C ASN A 397 -13.94 -4.21 13.45
N THR A 398 -13.01 -5.14 13.22
CA THR A 398 -13.12 -6.25 12.27
C THR A 398 -12.32 -7.45 12.76
N VAL A 399 -12.83 -8.65 12.48
CA VAL A 399 -12.16 -9.91 12.76
C VAL A 399 -11.61 -10.51 11.47
N LYS A 400 -10.41 -11.09 11.57
CA LYS A 400 -9.85 -11.99 10.56
C LYS A 400 -9.81 -13.39 11.16
N THR A 401 -10.60 -14.30 10.61
CA THR A 401 -10.59 -15.73 10.94
C THR A 401 -10.61 -16.55 9.64
N PRO A 402 -9.79 -17.61 9.52
CA PRO A 402 -8.75 -18.03 10.44
C PRO A 402 -7.63 -16.99 10.62
N GLY A 403 -6.99 -17.00 11.79
CA GLY A 403 -5.76 -16.26 12.07
C GLY A 403 -4.56 -16.93 11.40
N ARG A 404 -3.47 -16.17 11.24
CA ARG A 404 -2.27 -16.61 10.50
C ARG A 404 -1.04 -16.64 11.40
N LEU A 405 -0.22 -17.67 11.24
CA LEU A 405 1.06 -17.78 11.93
C LEU A 405 2.19 -17.11 11.17
N SER A 406 2.99 -16.34 11.91
CA SER A 406 4.27 -15.82 11.45
C SER A 406 5.42 -16.74 11.82
N ALA A 407 6.55 -16.61 11.12
CA ALA A 407 7.78 -17.30 11.50
C ALA A 407 8.18 -17.05 12.97
N GLU A 408 8.01 -15.83 13.47
CA GLU A 408 8.31 -15.48 14.86
C GLU A 408 7.41 -16.23 15.86
N VAL A 409 6.11 -16.32 15.56
CA VAL A 409 5.15 -17.02 16.42
C VAL A 409 5.37 -18.53 16.34
N ILE A 410 5.69 -19.09 15.16
CA ILE A 410 6.05 -20.51 15.02
C ILE A 410 7.29 -20.84 15.86
N VAL A 411 8.34 -20.01 15.80
CA VAL A 411 9.54 -20.19 16.62
C VAL A 411 9.21 -20.15 18.11
N ASN A 412 8.34 -19.23 18.53
CA ASN A 412 7.92 -19.13 19.93
C ASN A 412 7.13 -20.36 20.39
N LEU A 413 6.09 -20.74 19.64
CA LEU A 413 5.24 -21.88 19.97
C LEU A 413 6.05 -23.18 20.03
N ALA A 414 6.93 -23.43 19.05
CA ALA A 414 7.79 -24.60 19.04
C ALA A 414 8.77 -24.63 20.22
N HIS A 415 9.36 -23.48 20.58
CA HIS A 415 10.24 -23.39 21.75
C HIS A 415 9.51 -23.67 23.07
N ASN A 416 8.23 -23.28 23.16
CA ASN A 416 7.38 -23.49 24.33
C ASN A 416 6.59 -24.81 24.27
N GLY A 417 7.09 -25.81 23.54
CA GLY A 417 6.61 -27.20 23.63
C GLY A 417 5.63 -27.65 22.56
N VAL A 418 5.18 -26.79 21.65
CA VAL A 418 4.30 -27.21 20.55
C VAL A 418 5.09 -28.11 19.57
N PRO A 419 4.63 -29.34 19.30
CA PRO A 419 5.36 -30.27 18.43
C PRO A 419 5.54 -29.72 17.01
N ALA A 420 6.71 -29.99 16.41
CA ALA A 420 6.99 -29.62 15.03
C ALA A 420 5.92 -30.12 14.06
N GLU A 421 5.41 -31.33 14.29
CA GLU A 421 4.42 -32.00 13.44
C GLU A 421 3.16 -31.17 13.22
N VAL A 422 2.72 -30.40 14.22
CA VAL A 422 1.55 -29.53 14.09
C VAL A 422 1.75 -28.50 12.98
N PHE A 423 2.94 -27.90 12.87
CA PHE A 423 3.25 -26.93 11.81
C PHE A 423 3.49 -27.61 10.46
N LEU A 424 4.05 -28.83 10.46
CA LEU A 424 4.23 -29.61 9.24
C LEU A 424 2.88 -30.02 8.64
N ASP A 425 1.93 -30.41 9.48
CA ASP A 425 0.56 -30.74 9.07
C ASP A 425 -0.16 -29.51 8.52
N LEU A 426 -0.08 -28.35 9.20
CA LEU A 426 -0.62 -27.10 8.65
C LEU A 426 -0.03 -26.76 7.28
N CYS A 427 1.27 -27.05 7.06
CA CYS A 427 1.89 -26.87 5.75
C CYS A 427 1.37 -27.86 4.70
N ARG A 428 1.24 -29.14 5.04
CA ARG A 428 0.73 -30.18 4.14
C ARG A 428 -0.73 -29.92 3.78
N ASP A 429 -1.55 -29.57 4.77
CA ASP A 429 -2.96 -29.24 4.60
C ASP A 429 -3.12 -28.00 3.71
N ALA A 430 -2.37 -26.93 3.96
CA ALA A 430 -2.42 -25.72 3.14
C ALA A 430 -2.01 -25.97 1.68
N LEU A 431 -0.95 -26.77 1.44
CA LEU A 431 -0.54 -27.15 0.09
C LEU A 431 -1.60 -28.03 -0.58
N LYS A 432 -2.14 -29.00 0.14
CA LYS A 432 -3.18 -29.90 -0.36
C LYS A 432 -4.44 -29.13 -0.74
N GLU A 433 -4.97 -28.32 0.17
CA GLU A 433 -6.21 -27.54 -0.04
C GLU A 433 -6.08 -26.63 -1.27
N VAL A 434 -4.97 -25.90 -1.38
CA VAL A 434 -4.74 -25.00 -2.51
C VAL A 434 -4.60 -25.76 -3.84
N VAL A 435 -3.84 -26.84 -3.86
CA VAL A 435 -3.59 -27.57 -5.11
C VAL A 435 -4.83 -28.36 -5.53
N GLU A 436 -5.44 -29.12 -4.63
CA GLU A 436 -6.67 -29.88 -4.93
C GLU A 436 -7.81 -28.92 -5.28
N GLY A 437 -7.92 -27.78 -4.59
CA GLY A 437 -8.93 -26.77 -4.90
C GLY A 437 -8.82 -26.17 -6.31
N LEU A 438 -7.61 -26.10 -6.87
CA LEU A 438 -7.35 -25.58 -8.22
C LEU A 438 -7.27 -26.66 -9.31
N THR A 439 -7.15 -27.94 -8.92
CA THR A 439 -6.95 -29.07 -9.85
C THR A 439 -8.10 -30.08 -9.87
N THR A 440 -9.07 -29.98 -8.95
CA THR A 440 -10.24 -30.86 -8.92
C THR A 440 -11.38 -30.26 -9.74
N TRP A 441 -11.74 -30.92 -10.83
CA TRP A 441 -12.69 -30.42 -11.83
C TRP A 441 -13.85 -31.39 -12.12
N GLN A 442 -13.94 -32.46 -11.35
CA GLN A 442 -14.97 -33.50 -11.50
C GLN A 442 -15.80 -33.59 -10.23
N GLY A 443 -17.05 -34.02 -10.39
CA GLY A 443 -18.03 -34.13 -9.30
C GLY A 443 -19.09 -33.04 -9.35
N GLU A 444 -20.04 -33.15 -8.42
CA GLU A 444 -21.09 -32.15 -8.22
C GLU A 444 -20.47 -30.80 -7.84
N ASP A 445 -20.96 -29.71 -8.43
CA ASP A 445 -20.47 -28.34 -8.19
C ASP A 445 -18.96 -28.11 -8.39
N ALA A 446 -18.23 -29.00 -9.08
CA ALA A 446 -16.78 -28.91 -9.20
C ALA A 446 -16.31 -27.58 -9.82
N MET A 447 -17.02 -27.06 -10.83
CA MET A 447 -16.71 -25.76 -11.44
C MET A 447 -17.00 -24.58 -10.51
N PHE A 448 -18.04 -24.69 -9.67
CA PHE A 448 -18.35 -23.68 -8.64
C PHE A 448 -17.23 -23.63 -7.58
N HIS A 449 -16.78 -24.80 -7.12
CA HIS A 449 -15.65 -24.90 -6.20
C HIS A 449 -14.36 -24.37 -6.80
N LEU A 450 -14.05 -24.74 -8.04
CA LEU A 450 -12.90 -24.22 -8.77
C LEU A 450 -12.95 -22.69 -8.89
N TRP A 451 -14.09 -22.11 -9.26
CA TRP A 451 -14.26 -20.66 -9.36
C TRP A 451 -13.94 -19.97 -8.03
N LYS A 452 -14.44 -20.52 -6.91
CA LYS A 452 -14.18 -20.00 -5.57
C LYS A 452 -12.70 -20.09 -5.21
N ASN A 453 -12.05 -21.21 -5.51
CA ASN A 453 -10.62 -21.40 -5.23
C ASN A 453 -9.75 -20.45 -6.07
N VAL A 454 -10.12 -20.18 -7.33
CA VAL A 454 -9.44 -19.18 -8.17
C VAL A 454 -9.62 -17.77 -7.59
N GLU A 455 -10.83 -17.41 -7.16
CA GLU A 455 -11.08 -16.12 -6.49
C GLU A 455 -10.23 -15.95 -5.24
N GLN A 456 -10.15 -16.99 -4.40
CA GLN A 456 -9.40 -17.00 -3.14
C GLN A 456 -7.88 -17.04 -3.35
N ALA A 457 -7.40 -17.66 -4.43
CA ALA A 457 -5.97 -17.77 -4.71
C ALA A 457 -5.28 -16.40 -4.88
N GLU A 458 -5.98 -15.39 -5.41
CA GLU A 458 -5.47 -14.02 -5.59
C GLU A 458 -6.36 -12.93 -4.95
N HIS A 459 -7.40 -13.31 -4.20
CA HIS A 459 -8.39 -12.38 -3.62
C HIS A 459 -8.94 -11.39 -4.66
N VAL A 460 -9.44 -11.94 -5.78
CA VAL A 460 -9.79 -11.18 -6.98
C VAL A 460 -10.85 -10.11 -6.68
N ILE A 461 -11.90 -10.45 -5.94
CA ILE A 461 -13.01 -9.52 -5.68
C ILE A 461 -12.55 -8.34 -4.82
N ILE A 462 -11.79 -8.61 -3.75
CA ILE A 462 -11.22 -7.55 -2.91
C ILE A 462 -10.28 -6.66 -3.73
N SER A 463 -9.48 -7.26 -4.61
CA SER A 463 -8.58 -6.53 -5.52
C SER A 463 -9.34 -5.66 -6.54
N ARG A 464 -10.52 -6.10 -7.03
CA ARG A 464 -11.44 -5.25 -7.84
C ARG A 464 -11.95 -4.07 -7.02
N LEU A 465 -12.49 -4.32 -5.83
CA LEU A 465 -13.04 -3.27 -4.97
C LEU A 465 -11.99 -2.25 -4.52
N SER A 466 -10.77 -2.69 -4.24
CA SER A 466 -9.64 -1.83 -3.89
C SER A 466 -9.24 -0.90 -5.05
N ARG A 467 -9.23 -1.41 -6.29
CA ARG A 467 -8.99 -0.61 -7.52
C ARG A 467 -10.05 0.47 -7.75
N GLU A 468 -11.31 0.20 -7.42
CA GLU A 468 -12.40 1.18 -7.55
C GLU A 468 -12.44 2.19 -6.40
N SER A 469 -12.02 1.81 -5.20
CA SER A 469 -12.18 2.59 -3.97
C SER A 469 -10.85 3.07 -3.41
N VAL A 470 -9.99 3.62 -4.26
CA VAL A 470 -8.62 4.11 -3.95
C VAL A 470 -8.59 5.03 -2.72
N THR A 471 -9.62 5.85 -2.53
CA THR A 471 -9.66 6.86 -1.48
C THR A 471 -10.11 6.32 -0.12
N ASN A 472 -10.96 5.29 -0.10
CA ASN A 472 -11.69 4.82 1.09
C ASN A 472 -11.56 3.31 1.37
N GLY A 473 -10.72 2.59 0.62
CA GLY A 473 -10.58 1.13 0.69
C GLY A 473 -10.33 0.62 2.11
N ARG A 474 -9.42 1.27 2.84
CA ARG A 474 -9.08 0.92 4.23
C ARG A 474 -10.25 1.02 5.20
N LEU A 475 -11.08 2.06 5.08
CA LEU A 475 -12.28 2.22 5.91
C LEU A 475 -13.31 1.12 5.62
N LYS A 476 -13.48 0.80 4.33
CA LYS A 476 -14.42 -0.23 3.85
C LYS A 476 -13.91 -1.66 4.07
N GLY A 477 -12.68 -1.83 4.55
CA GLY A 477 -12.06 -3.14 4.73
C GLY A 477 -11.71 -3.83 3.40
N PHE A 478 -11.51 -3.08 2.32
CA PHE A 478 -11.09 -3.59 1.01
C PHE A 478 -9.58 -3.79 0.90
N ASP A 479 -8.89 -3.83 2.03
CA ASP A 479 -7.47 -4.17 2.08
C ASP A 479 -7.31 -5.67 1.81
N ASN A 480 -6.32 -6.06 1.00
CA ASN A 480 -6.08 -7.47 0.73
C ASN A 480 -5.74 -8.21 2.05
N PRO A 481 -6.40 -9.34 2.38
CA PRO A 481 -6.11 -10.10 3.59
C PRO A 481 -4.66 -10.58 3.72
N ARG A 482 -3.92 -10.65 2.60
CA ARG A 482 -2.48 -10.95 2.56
C ARG A 482 -1.58 -9.74 2.78
N ASP A 483 -2.06 -8.53 2.49
CA ASP A 483 -1.33 -7.26 2.69
C ASP A 483 -1.58 -6.69 4.11
N ASN A 484 -2.66 -7.12 4.79
CA ASN A 484 -2.97 -6.78 6.19
C ASN A 484 -2.43 -7.85 7.16
N ASP A 485 -1.29 -8.46 6.83
CA ASP A 485 -0.63 -9.41 7.71
C ASP A 485 -0.06 -8.64 8.90
N PRO A 486 -0.50 -8.86 10.16
CA PRO A 486 0.06 -8.13 11.30
C PRO A 486 1.57 -8.43 11.50
N THR A 487 2.11 -9.41 10.77
CA THR A 487 3.53 -9.74 10.66
C THR A 487 4.33 -8.75 9.82
N GLU A 488 3.66 -8.06 8.90
CA GLU A 488 4.20 -6.94 8.12
C GLU A 488 3.85 -5.67 8.94
N ASN A 489 4.83 -4.81 9.19
CA ASN A 489 4.72 -3.77 10.22
C ASN A 489 3.52 -2.85 9.93
N GLU A 490 2.61 -2.66 10.90
CA GLU A 490 1.50 -1.69 10.78
C GLU A 490 1.95 -0.22 10.53
N ASN A 491 3.26 0.03 10.64
CA ASN A 491 3.91 1.29 10.26
C ASN A 491 4.01 1.50 8.74
N ASP A 492 3.88 0.45 7.93
CA ASP A 492 3.90 0.49 6.45
C ASP A 492 2.58 1.01 5.83
N ASN A 493 1.66 1.49 6.67
CA ASN A 493 0.38 2.10 6.27
C ASN A 493 0.48 3.24 5.24
N PHE A 494 1.66 3.86 5.04
CA PHE A 494 1.86 4.86 3.98
C PHE A 494 2.69 4.35 2.79
N ASN A 495 3.32 3.18 2.87
CA ASN A 495 4.11 2.64 1.76
C ASN A 495 3.35 1.56 0.99
N GLU A 496 2.59 0.69 1.68
CA GLU A 496 1.92 -0.44 1.04
C GLU A 496 0.70 -0.04 0.19
N ILE A 497 0.05 1.09 0.49
CA ILE A 497 -1.00 1.66 -0.36
C ILE A 497 -0.39 2.46 -1.54
N HIS A 498 0.91 2.76 -1.52
CA HIS A 498 1.48 3.87 -2.29
C HIS A 498 2.65 3.54 -3.22
N GLU A 499 3.24 2.35 -3.16
CA GLU A 499 3.93 1.81 -4.35
C GLU A 499 2.89 1.69 -5.47
N GLN A 500 3.18 2.30 -6.61
CA GLN A 500 2.25 2.46 -7.73
C GLN A 500 1.56 1.13 -8.11
N ARG A 501 0.39 0.85 -7.53
CA ARG A 501 -0.64 -0.02 -8.14
C ARG A 501 -1.42 0.72 -9.24
N SER A 502 -1.05 1.97 -9.57
CA SER A 502 -1.71 2.74 -10.62
C SER A 502 -1.17 2.42 -12.03
N THR A 503 -2.11 2.24 -12.96
CA THR A 503 -2.05 1.87 -14.40
C THR A 503 -1.80 0.41 -14.76
N ALA A 504 -1.31 -0.40 -13.82
CA ALA A 504 -1.29 -1.85 -14.01
C ALA A 504 -2.60 -2.45 -13.49
N TRP A 505 -3.13 -3.44 -14.20
CA TRP A 505 -4.20 -4.34 -13.75
C TRP A 505 -5.65 -3.96 -14.09
N TRP A 506 -5.93 -3.00 -14.97
CA TRP A 506 -7.30 -2.84 -15.52
C TRP A 506 -7.56 -3.81 -16.68
N PRO A 507 -8.78 -4.37 -16.82
CA PRO A 507 -9.11 -5.21 -17.98
C PRO A 507 -8.95 -4.40 -19.28
N ASP A 508 -8.58 -5.06 -20.36
CA ASP A 508 -8.67 -4.47 -21.69
C ASP A 508 -10.14 -4.44 -22.11
N LEU A 509 -10.74 -3.25 -22.23
CA LEU A 509 -12.14 -3.10 -22.61
C LEU A 509 -12.42 -3.52 -24.05
N ILE A 510 -11.39 -3.54 -24.91
CA ILE A 510 -11.55 -3.85 -26.32
C ILE A 510 -11.62 -5.35 -26.51
N SER A 511 -10.59 -6.11 -26.13
CA SER A 511 -10.64 -7.58 -26.18
C SER A 511 -11.52 -8.20 -25.10
N GLY A 512 -11.81 -7.46 -24.02
CA GLY A 512 -12.41 -7.98 -22.79
C GLY A 512 -11.46 -8.81 -21.94
N CYS A 513 -10.17 -8.89 -22.29
CA CYS A 513 -9.21 -9.71 -21.55
C CYS A 513 -8.86 -9.07 -20.19
N PRO A 514 -9.07 -9.78 -19.06
CA PRO A 514 -8.64 -9.31 -17.76
C PRO A 514 -7.12 -9.24 -17.64
N SER A 515 -6.67 -8.49 -16.65
CA SER A 515 -5.24 -8.21 -16.48
C SER A 515 -4.49 -9.28 -15.68
N SER A 516 -5.16 -9.91 -14.71
CA SER A 516 -4.62 -10.97 -13.87
C SER A 516 -5.03 -12.34 -14.37
N MET A 517 -4.18 -13.33 -14.09
CA MET A 517 -4.40 -14.70 -14.53
C MET A 517 -5.67 -15.28 -13.89
N SER A 518 -5.92 -15.00 -12.62
CA SER A 518 -7.12 -15.47 -11.93
C SER A 518 -8.37 -14.81 -12.47
N GLU A 519 -8.35 -13.51 -12.80
CA GLU A 519 -9.50 -12.87 -13.44
C GLU A 519 -9.78 -13.46 -14.83
N THR A 520 -8.74 -13.75 -15.62
CA THR A 520 -8.92 -14.43 -16.91
C THR A 520 -9.52 -15.83 -16.71
N ALA A 521 -9.03 -16.60 -15.73
CA ALA A 521 -9.56 -17.93 -15.43
C ALA A 521 -11.03 -17.87 -14.99
N MET A 522 -11.39 -16.92 -14.11
CA MET A 522 -12.78 -16.69 -13.71
C MET A 522 -13.66 -16.34 -14.91
N ALA A 523 -13.25 -15.41 -15.77
CA ALA A 523 -14.03 -15.04 -16.96
C ALA A 523 -14.28 -16.23 -17.91
N LEU A 524 -13.32 -17.14 -18.05
CA LEU A 524 -13.48 -18.36 -18.82
C LEU A 524 -14.47 -19.33 -18.15
N LEU A 525 -14.35 -19.54 -16.83
CA LEU A 525 -15.28 -20.38 -16.06
C LEU A 525 -16.72 -19.83 -16.12
N ASP A 526 -16.88 -18.53 -15.95
CA ASP A 526 -18.17 -17.83 -16.01
C ASP A 526 -18.83 -17.94 -17.40
N SER A 527 -18.02 -18.15 -18.44
CA SER A 527 -18.48 -18.36 -19.82
C SER A 527 -18.71 -19.84 -20.18
N GLY A 528 -18.52 -20.75 -19.22
CA GLY A 528 -18.74 -22.19 -19.37
C GLY A 528 -17.56 -22.99 -19.92
N PHE A 529 -16.35 -22.41 -19.99
CA PHE A 529 -15.16 -23.20 -20.31
C PHE A 529 -14.77 -24.12 -19.16
N GLN A 530 -14.32 -25.33 -19.49
CA GLN A 530 -13.81 -26.28 -18.52
C GLN A 530 -12.32 -26.55 -18.75
N PRO A 531 -11.52 -26.83 -17.69
CA PRO A 531 -10.10 -27.09 -17.86
C PRO A 531 -9.81 -28.31 -18.72
N SER A 532 -10.69 -29.32 -18.68
CA SER A 532 -10.61 -30.56 -19.48
C SER A 532 -10.78 -30.32 -20.99
N SER A 533 -11.43 -29.24 -21.39
CA SER A 533 -11.74 -28.94 -22.80
C SER A 533 -11.12 -27.63 -23.31
N CYS A 534 -10.47 -26.84 -22.44
CA CYS A 534 -9.87 -25.56 -22.78
C CYS A 534 -8.40 -25.49 -22.36
N ALA A 535 -7.50 -25.67 -23.32
CA ALA A 535 -6.04 -25.64 -23.11
C ALA A 535 -5.54 -24.29 -22.55
N TYR A 536 -6.23 -23.19 -22.84
CA TYR A 536 -5.90 -21.86 -22.33
C TYR A 536 -6.28 -21.71 -20.85
N LEU A 537 -7.47 -22.16 -20.44
CA LEU A 537 -7.88 -22.17 -19.03
C LEU A 537 -6.96 -23.07 -18.20
N MET A 538 -6.65 -24.26 -18.71
CA MET A 538 -5.68 -25.19 -18.12
C MET A 538 -4.32 -24.50 -17.85
N ASP A 539 -3.79 -23.78 -18.83
CA ASP A 539 -2.51 -23.06 -18.71
C ASP A 539 -2.55 -21.97 -17.63
N LYS A 540 -3.66 -21.22 -17.53
CA LYS A 540 -3.85 -20.22 -16.47
C LYS A 540 -3.88 -20.88 -15.10
N LEU A 541 -4.70 -21.91 -14.92
CA LEU A 541 -4.84 -22.63 -13.65
C LEU A 541 -3.51 -23.26 -13.20
N GLN A 542 -2.75 -23.84 -14.13
CA GLN A 542 -1.42 -24.39 -13.85
C GLN A 542 -0.50 -23.32 -13.27
N ASN A 543 -0.40 -22.17 -13.93
CA ASN A 543 0.47 -21.08 -13.50
C ASN A 543 -0.01 -20.39 -12.21
N ILE A 544 -1.33 -20.29 -11.99
CA ILE A 544 -1.92 -19.84 -10.72
C ILE A 544 -1.52 -20.81 -9.61
N THR A 545 -1.68 -22.12 -9.84
CA THR A 545 -1.33 -23.17 -8.87
C THR A 545 0.16 -23.17 -8.55
N LYS A 546 1.03 -23.10 -9.57
CA LYS A 546 2.49 -22.96 -9.39
C LYS A 546 2.85 -21.72 -8.56
N SER A 547 2.21 -20.59 -8.85
CA SER A 547 2.43 -19.35 -8.10
C SER A 547 1.94 -19.47 -6.65
N ALA A 548 0.81 -20.14 -6.42
CA ALA A 548 0.28 -20.38 -5.08
C ALA A 548 1.19 -21.31 -4.25
N ILE A 549 1.65 -22.43 -4.83
CA ILE A 549 2.64 -23.32 -4.19
C ILE A 549 3.91 -22.53 -3.86
N LYS A 550 4.46 -21.79 -4.84
CA LYS A 550 5.67 -20.98 -4.65
C LYS A 550 5.50 -19.97 -3.52
N ASN A 551 4.35 -19.31 -3.43
CA ASN A 551 4.07 -18.33 -2.39
C ASN A 551 3.96 -18.98 -1.01
N LEU A 552 3.26 -20.12 -0.89
CA LEU A 552 3.15 -20.87 0.37
C LEU A 552 4.52 -21.34 0.88
N VAL A 553 5.31 -21.97 0.02
CA VAL A 553 6.66 -22.48 0.38
C VAL A 553 7.60 -21.33 0.76
N ASN A 554 7.51 -20.19 0.07
CA ASN A 554 8.40 -19.05 0.33
C ASN A 554 8.03 -18.23 1.55
N LYS A 555 6.74 -18.00 1.79
CA LYS A 555 6.31 -17.17 2.92
C LYS A 555 6.20 -17.97 4.22
N SER A 556 5.95 -19.29 4.16
CA SER A 556 5.70 -20.12 5.36
C SER A 556 4.61 -19.53 6.26
N HIS A 557 3.58 -18.95 5.64
CA HIS A 557 2.45 -18.33 6.32
C HIS A 557 1.26 -19.29 6.23
N TYR A 558 0.91 -19.88 7.37
CA TYR A 558 -0.15 -20.89 7.48
C TYR A 558 -1.29 -20.36 8.33
N ASP A 559 -2.51 -20.56 7.86
CA ASP A 559 -3.70 -20.19 8.60
C ASP A 559 -4.03 -21.31 9.61
N ILE A 560 -4.39 -20.95 10.84
CA ILE A 560 -4.87 -21.91 11.85
C ILE A 560 -6.39 -21.81 11.89
N PRO A 561 -7.12 -22.87 11.52
CA PRO A 561 -8.59 -22.84 11.48
C PRO A 561 -9.27 -22.35 12.77
N GLN A 562 -8.76 -22.79 13.93
CA GLN A 562 -9.25 -22.42 15.26
C GLN A 562 -8.49 -21.23 15.83
N SER A 563 -8.48 -20.12 15.09
CA SER A 563 -7.84 -18.88 15.51
C SER A 563 -8.48 -17.64 14.88
N ALA A 564 -8.23 -16.47 15.48
CA ALA A 564 -8.68 -15.20 14.95
C ALA A 564 -7.76 -14.04 15.37
N THR A 565 -7.72 -13.00 14.54
CA THR A 565 -7.07 -11.72 14.85
C THR A 565 -8.09 -10.59 14.89
N ALA A 566 -8.14 -9.85 15.99
CA ALA A 566 -9.06 -8.72 16.17
C ALA A 566 -8.40 -7.57 16.94
N LEU A 567 -8.99 -6.37 16.88
CA LEU A 567 -8.59 -5.25 17.75
C LEU A 567 -8.79 -5.66 19.21
N VAL A 568 -7.93 -5.14 20.08
CA VAL A 568 -8.02 -5.40 21.51
C VAL A 568 -8.38 -4.13 22.28
N ILE A 569 -9.27 -4.25 23.27
CA ILE A 569 -9.73 -3.16 24.13
C ILE A 569 -9.66 -3.57 25.61
N PRO A 570 -9.51 -2.62 26.55
CA PRO A 570 -9.70 -2.90 27.95
C PRO A 570 -11.19 -3.12 28.23
N ASP A 571 -11.49 -3.92 29.24
CA ASP A 571 -12.82 -4.09 29.79
C ASP A 571 -13.36 -2.75 30.34
N PRO A 572 -14.39 -2.15 29.69
CA PRO A 572 -14.92 -0.86 30.11
C PRO A 572 -15.70 -0.95 31.43
N TYR A 573 -16.16 -2.14 31.82
CA TYR A 573 -17.03 -2.36 32.98
C TYR A 573 -16.29 -3.03 34.17
N GLY A 574 -15.10 -3.58 33.94
CA GLY A 574 -14.30 -4.23 34.97
C GLY A 574 -14.90 -5.56 35.45
N GLU A 575 -15.57 -6.28 34.57
CA GLU A 575 -16.22 -7.57 34.84
C GLU A 575 -15.22 -8.73 34.85
N LEU A 576 -14.28 -8.76 33.89
CA LEU A 576 -13.36 -9.87 33.67
C LEU A 576 -12.37 -10.06 34.84
N GLY A 577 -12.13 -11.30 35.25
CA GLY A 577 -11.09 -11.67 36.21
C GLY A 577 -9.67 -11.51 35.63
N PRO A 578 -8.63 -11.53 36.49
CA PRO A 578 -7.24 -11.52 36.01
C PRO A 578 -6.96 -12.69 35.05
N ASN A 579 -6.29 -12.42 33.93
CA ASN A 579 -6.02 -13.38 32.84
C ASN A 579 -7.28 -13.95 32.16
N GLU A 580 -8.43 -13.28 32.28
CA GLU A 580 -9.62 -13.57 31.47
C GLU A 580 -9.73 -12.59 30.30
N ILE A 581 -10.24 -13.10 29.19
CA ILE A 581 -10.63 -12.31 28.01
C ILE A 581 -12.07 -12.63 27.63
N HIS A 582 -12.73 -11.69 26.96
CA HIS A 582 -13.98 -11.93 26.26
C HIS A 582 -13.76 -11.74 24.75
N PHE A 583 -14.20 -12.70 23.94
CA PHE A 583 -14.12 -12.60 22.49
C PHE A 583 -15.36 -13.17 21.83
N ARG A 584 -16.08 -12.29 21.12
CA ARG A 584 -17.31 -12.59 20.39
C ARG A 584 -17.30 -11.89 19.03
N THR A 585 -17.79 -12.56 18.00
CA THR A 585 -18.00 -12.00 16.67
C THR A 585 -19.46 -11.63 16.43
N SER A 586 -19.70 -10.70 15.52
CA SER A 586 -21.04 -10.32 15.06
C SER A 586 -21.74 -11.44 14.29
N ARG A 587 -20.97 -12.41 13.78
CA ARG A 587 -21.43 -13.53 12.95
C ARG A 587 -20.91 -14.87 13.49
N ARG A 588 -21.60 -15.97 13.18
CA ARG A 588 -21.12 -17.32 13.49
C ARG A 588 -20.07 -17.77 12.47
N GLU A 589 -18.82 -17.43 12.73
CA GLU A 589 -17.68 -17.68 11.82
C GLU A 589 -16.45 -18.30 12.49
N LEU A 590 -16.50 -18.52 13.80
CA LEU A 590 -15.39 -19.08 14.58
C LEU A 590 -15.51 -20.60 14.62
N MET A 591 -14.56 -21.33 14.03
CA MET A 591 -14.60 -22.78 14.01
C MET A 591 -14.30 -23.38 15.39
N THR A 592 -15.14 -24.31 15.85
CA THR A 592 -14.97 -25.04 17.12
C THR A 592 -14.11 -26.30 16.93
N GLN A 593 -13.82 -27.01 18.03
CA GLN A 593 -13.09 -28.29 18.00
C GLN A 593 -13.82 -29.34 17.16
N ASP A 594 -15.15 -29.36 17.23
CA ASP A 594 -16.00 -30.33 16.52
C ASP A 594 -16.35 -29.89 15.08
N GLY A 595 -15.76 -28.81 14.58
CA GLY A 595 -15.99 -28.29 13.23
C GLY A 595 -17.24 -27.41 13.06
N TYR A 596 -18.07 -27.22 14.09
CA TYR A 596 -19.19 -26.27 14.05
C TYR A 596 -18.71 -24.82 14.08
N LEU A 597 -19.50 -23.91 13.50
CA LEU A 597 -19.27 -22.47 13.60
C LEU A 597 -19.96 -21.88 14.85
N SER A 598 -19.20 -21.12 15.63
CA SER A 598 -19.62 -20.36 16.80
C SER A 598 -19.44 -18.86 16.54
N ASP A 599 -20.12 -18.03 17.32
CA ASP A 599 -19.83 -16.59 17.40
C ASP A 599 -18.98 -16.25 18.64
N THR A 600 -18.74 -17.21 19.53
CA THR A 600 -18.10 -16.98 20.83
C THR A 600 -17.00 -18.01 21.07
N VAL A 601 -15.86 -17.56 21.61
CA VAL A 601 -14.76 -18.43 22.06
C VAL A 601 -14.82 -18.57 23.58
N THR A 602 -14.67 -19.79 24.08
CA THR A 602 -14.60 -20.10 25.52
C THR A 602 -13.51 -21.13 25.80
N GLY A 603 -13.01 -21.16 27.03
CA GLY A 603 -11.99 -22.12 27.47
C GLY A 603 -10.57 -21.55 27.43
N GLU A 604 -9.56 -22.43 27.47
CA GLU A 604 -8.15 -22.01 27.41
C GLU A 604 -7.77 -21.60 25.98
N VAL A 605 -7.13 -20.45 25.87
CA VAL A 605 -6.65 -19.92 24.58
C VAL A 605 -5.24 -19.37 24.73
N LEU A 606 -4.49 -19.36 23.63
CA LEU A 606 -3.24 -18.62 23.54
C LEU A 606 -3.49 -17.27 22.89
N ILE A 607 -2.81 -16.24 23.37
CA ILE A 607 -2.80 -14.92 22.76
C ILE A 607 -1.39 -14.44 22.49
N THR A 608 -1.22 -13.72 21.39
CA THR A 608 0.05 -13.12 21.00
C THR A 608 -0.16 -11.89 20.12
N ARG A 609 0.90 -11.11 19.94
CA ARG A 609 0.94 -9.90 19.12
C ARG A 609 2.24 -9.90 18.32
N HIS A 610 2.25 -9.16 17.21
CA HIS A 610 3.47 -8.88 16.47
C HIS A 610 4.10 -7.54 16.90
N PRO A 611 5.44 -7.46 16.98
CA PRO A 611 6.40 -8.57 16.82
C PRO A 611 6.43 -9.51 18.03
N CYS A 612 6.78 -10.79 17.81
CA CYS A 612 6.92 -11.81 18.85
C CYS A 612 8.42 -12.14 19.01
N LYS A 613 9.10 -11.52 19.97
CA LYS A 613 10.57 -11.51 20.05
C LYS A 613 11.13 -12.32 21.20
N VAL A 614 10.40 -12.55 22.28
CA VAL A 614 10.89 -13.32 23.44
C VAL A 614 9.97 -14.48 23.79
N PRO A 615 10.47 -15.54 24.47
CA PRO A 615 9.66 -16.72 24.81
C PRO A 615 8.32 -16.41 25.50
N SER A 616 8.25 -15.35 26.31
CA SER A 616 7.03 -14.97 27.04
C SER A 616 5.99 -14.19 26.25
N ASP A 617 6.25 -13.83 24.99
CA ASP A 617 5.34 -13.02 24.17
C ASP A 617 4.06 -13.76 23.73
N VAL A 618 3.96 -15.06 24.00
CA VAL A 618 2.72 -15.84 23.90
C VAL A 618 2.22 -16.16 25.30
N ARG A 619 0.94 -15.90 25.56
CA ARG A 619 0.32 -16.12 26.88
C ARG A 619 -0.88 -17.04 26.79
N LYS A 620 -0.97 -18.00 27.71
CA LYS A 620 -2.18 -18.80 27.93
C LYS A 620 -3.12 -18.05 28.87
N VAL A 621 -4.37 -17.86 28.44
CA VAL A 621 -5.42 -17.12 29.16
C VAL A 621 -6.76 -17.87 29.03
N LYS A 622 -7.78 -17.44 29.78
CA LYS A 622 -9.11 -18.04 29.73
C LYS A 622 -10.09 -17.12 28.98
N ALA A 623 -10.66 -17.61 27.89
CA ALA A 623 -11.79 -16.96 27.23
C ALA A 623 -13.08 -17.28 27.98
N VAL A 624 -13.82 -16.24 28.38
CA VAL A 624 -15.08 -16.34 29.12
C VAL A 624 -16.20 -15.57 28.43
N GLN A 625 -17.42 -16.07 28.59
CA GLN A 625 -18.60 -15.37 28.13
C GLN A 625 -19.14 -14.48 29.25
N ASN A 626 -19.26 -13.18 28.98
CA ASN A 626 -19.86 -12.22 29.90
C ASN A 626 -21.04 -11.51 29.21
N LEU A 627 -22.20 -11.46 29.88
CA LEU A 627 -23.43 -10.91 29.30
C LEU A 627 -23.37 -9.39 29.13
N ARG A 628 -22.73 -8.67 30.06
CA ARG A 628 -22.60 -7.20 29.99
C ARG A 628 -21.70 -6.77 28.83
N LEU A 629 -20.67 -7.58 28.52
CA LEU A 629 -19.77 -7.38 27.39
C LEU A 629 -20.31 -7.88 26.05
N SER A 630 -21.45 -8.57 26.01
CA SER A 630 -21.99 -9.25 24.82
C SER A 630 -22.24 -8.33 23.61
N GLY A 631 -22.42 -7.02 23.85
CA GLY A 631 -22.57 -6.02 22.79
C GLY A 631 -21.26 -5.59 22.14
N LEU A 632 -20.10 -5.91 22.72
CA LEU A 632 -18.78 -5.57 22.20
C LEU A 632 -18.31 -6.71 21.29
N VAL A 633 -18.83 -6.71 20.07
CA VAL A 633 -18.50 -7.71 19.05
C VAL A 633 -17.31 -7.29 18.18
N ASP A 634 -16.65 -8.28 17.59
CA ASP A 634 -15.51 -8.17 16.68
C ASP A 634 -14.26 -7.53 17.29
N VAL A 635 -14.13 -7.64 18.62
CA VAL A 635 -12.99 -7.17 19.41
C VAL A 635 -12.67 -8.14 20.54
N ILE A 636 -11.41 -8.18 20.97
CA ILE A 636 -10.96 -8.92 22.14
C ILE A 636 -10.97 -7.97 23.33
N VAL A 637 -11.75 -8.29 24.36
CA VAL A 637 -11.82 -7.51 25.59
C VAL A 637 -10.88 -8.13 26.62
N CYS A 638 -9.95 -7.34 27.14
CA CYS A 638 -8.99 -7.77 28.16
C CYS A 638 -9.34 -7.19 29.53
N SER A 639 -9.14 -7.99 30.58
CA SER A 639 -9.35 -7.53 31.95
C SER A 639 -8.50 -6.29 32.30
N VAL A 640 -9.10 -5.37 33.06
CA VAL A 640 -8.43 -4.25 33.72
C VAL A 640 -7.97 -4.61 35.14
N LYS A 641 -8.14 -5.87 35.57
CA LYS A 641 -7.70 -6.40 36.87
C LYS A 641 -6.37 -7.12 36.75
N GLY A 642 -5.68 -7.27 37.87
CA GLY A 642 -4.36 -7.91 37.96
C GLY A 642 -3.23 -6.91 38.17
N SER A 643 -2.00 -7.42 38.24
CA SER A 643 -0.82 -6.60 38.55
C SER A 643 -0.19 -5.92 37.34
N ARG A 644 -0.54 -6.37 36.13
CA ARG A 644 0.04 -5.88 34.88
C ARG A 644 -0.96 -6.10 33.75
N ARG A 645 -1.05 -5.12 32.83
CA ARG A 645 -1.87 -5.22 31.63
C ARG A 645 -1.41 -6.40 30.78
N LEU A 646 -2.37 -7.15 30.23
CA LEU A 646 -2.10 -8.36 29.46
C LEU A 646 -1.19 -8.12 28.25
N LEU A 647 -1.37 -6.99 27.55
CA LEU A 647 -0.57 -6.61 26.38
C LEU A 647 0.88 -6.26 26.72
N ASP A 648 1.18 -5.89 27.97
CA ASP A 648 2.57 -5.60 28.37
C ASP A 648 3.44 -6.88 28.29
N TYR A 649 2.81 -8.06 28.32
CA TYR A 649 3.46 -9.35 28.11
C TYR A 649 3.64 -9.72 26.64
N LEU A 650 2.94 -9.05 25.71
CA LEU A 650 2.88 -9.39 24.28
C LEU A 650 3.74 -8.40 23.46
N GLY A 651 5.05 -8.37 23.75
CA GLY A 651 5.96 -7.41 23.12
C GLY A 651 5.62 -5.95 23.42
N THR A 652 5.17 -5.64 24.65
CA THR A 652 4.83 -4.29 25.15
C THR A 652 3.77 -3.54 24.33
N GLY A 653 2.61 -4.17 24.08
CA GLY A 653 1.49 -3.56 23.36
C GLY A 653 0.61 -2.62 24.19
N ASP A 654 -0.29 -1.91 23.53
CA ASP A 654 -1.28 -0.99 24.11
C ASP A 654 -2.65 -1.07 23.40
N TYR A 655 -3.64 -0.30 23.86
CA TYR A 655 -4.99 -0.30 23.27
C TYR A 655 -5.22 0.88 22.31
N ASP A 656 -4.18 1.39 21.64
CA ASP A 656 -4.29 2.53 20.71
C ASP A 656 -4.58 2.14 19.24
N GLY A 657 -4.59 0.83 18.99
CA GLY A 657 -4.81 0.23 17.68
C GLY A 657 -4.35 -1.22 17.53
N ASP A 658 -3.70 -1.78 18.54
CA ASP A 658 -3.13 -3.13 18.46
C ASP A 658 -4.18 -4.20 18.15
N ARG A 659 -3.71 -5.23 17.45
CA ARG A 659 -4.48 -6.45 17.18
C ARG A 659 -3.80 -7.65 17.82
N VAL A 660 -4.60 -8.54 18.38
CA VAL A 660 -4.12 -9.76 19.05
C VAL A 660 -4.58 -10.97 18.27
N LEU A 661 -3.67 -11.93 18.05
CA LEU A 661 -3.98 -13.26 17.55
C LEU A 661 -4.39 -14.13 18.73
N VAL A 662 -5.60 -14.70 18.68
CA VAL A 662 -6.13 -15.67 19.64
C VAL A 662 -6.16 -17.04 18.97
N ILE A 663 -5.60 -18.06 19.61
CA ILE A 663 -5.54 -19.44 19.12
C ILE A 663 -6.22 -20.33 20.16
N TRP A 664 -7.24 -21.09 19.74
CA TRP A 664 -7.94 -22.07 20.58
C TRP A 664 -7.82 -23.49 20.01
N ASP A 665 -6.89 -23.73 19.08
CA ASP A 665 -6.55 -25.06 18.56
C ASP A 665 -5.91 -25.92 19.66
N THR A 666 -6.50 -27.07 19.97
CA THR A 666 -6.05 -27.97 21.04
C THR A 666 -4.68 -28.60 20.76
N ARG A 667 -4.32 -28.79 19.48
CA ARG A 667 -2.99 -29.29 19.07
C ARG A 667 -1.88 -28.30 19.40
N ILE A 668 -2.22 -27.02 19.57
CA ILE A 668 -1.27 -25.95 19.93
C ILE A 668 -1.42 -25.58 21.41
N THR A 669 -2.64 -25.36 21.89
CA THR A 669 -2.93 -24.83 23.23
C THR A 669 -2.62 -25.83 24.35
N LEU A 670 -2.86 -27.13 24.14
CA LEU A 670 -2.56 -28.17 25.15
C LEU A 670 -1.05 -28.38 25.37
N PRO A 671 -0.21 -28.63 24.34
CA PRO A 671 1.22 -28.85 24.55
C PRO A 671 1.99 -27.56 24.87
N PHE A 672 1.43 -26.38 24.62
CA PHE A 672 2.09 -25.12 24.96
C PHE A 672 2.26 -24.98 26.47
N PHE A 673 3.51 -24.84 26.89
CA PHE A 673 3.89 -24.61 28.28
C PHE A 673 5.08 -23.67 28.37
N ILE A 674 4.97 -22.66 29.23
CA ILE A 674 6.08 -21.81 29.63
C ILE A 674 6.14 -21.74 31.16
N ASP A 675 7.32 -21.99 31.69
CA ASP A 675 7.61 -21.87 33.12
C ASP A 675 7.30 -20.44 33.62
N PRO A 676 6.48 -20.26 34.68
CA PRO A 676 6.22 -18.96 35.28
C PRO A 676 7.48 -18.13 35.61
N GLU A 677 8.59 -18.76 35.98
CA GLU A 677 9.86 -18.06 36.23
C GLU A 677 10.49 -17.55 34.93
N LYS A 678 10.37 -18.29 33.83
CA LYS A 678 10.74 -17.79 32.49
C LYS A 678 9.86 -16.62 32.09
N VAL A 679 8.56 -16.65 32.37
CA VAL A 679 7.67 -15.51 32.12
C VAL A 679 8.19 -14.27 32.85
N LYS A 680 8.44 -14.36 34.16
CA LYS A 680 8.98 -13.23 34.95
C LYS A 680 10.29 -12.69 34.37
N LYS A 681 11.19 -13.60 33.95
CA LYS A 681 12.51 -13.27 33.38
C LYS A 681 12.41 -12.58 32.02
N PHE A 682 11.59 -13.08 31.10
CA PHE A 682 11.54 -12.63 29.71
C PHE A 682 10.53 -11.51 29.47
N SER A 683 9.58 -11.30 30.38
CA SER A 683 8.62 -10.19 30.29
C SER A 683 9.15 -8.86 30.85
N SER A 684 10.41 -8.83 31.27
CA SER A 684 11.07 -7.66 31.84
C SER A 684 12.41 -7.38 31.12
N PRO A 685 12.77 -6.10 30.90
CA PRO A 685 14.05 -5.75 30.27
C PRO A 685 15.24 -6.36 31.01
N PRO A 686 16.25 -6.91 30.30
CA PRO A 686 17.43 -7.48 30.93
C PRO A 686 18.34 -6.39 31.54
N GLN A 687 19.11 -6.78 32.55
CA GLN A 687 20.02 -5.87 33.24
C GLN A 687 21.05 -5.24 32.28
N GLY A 688 21.30 -3.95 32.43
CA GLY A 688 22.26 -3.22 31.61
C GLY A 688 21.81 -2.99 30.16
N LEU A 689 20.50 -3.08 29.87
CA LEU A 689 19.93 -2.66 28.59
C LEU A 689 20.13 -1.17 28.33
N HIS A 690 20.01 -0.32 29.36
CA HIS A 690 20.15 1.13 29.24
C HIS A 690 21.53 1.57 28.74
N TYR A 691 22.59 0.82 29.07
CA TYR A 691 23.95 1.08 28.56
C TYR A 691 24.09 0.88 27.04
N CYS A 692 23.10 0.24 26.38
CA CYS A 692 23.11 0.07 24.93
C CYS A 692 22.64 1.32 24.18
N PHE A 693 22.13 2.34 24.88
CA PHE A 693 21.47 3.48 24.27
C PHE A 693 21.98 4.82 24.81
N LYS A 694 22.03 5.80 23.91
CA LYS A 694 22.00 7.22 24.25
C LYS A 694 20.56 7.69 24.13
N ILE A 695 20.00 8.28 25.18
CA ILE A 695 18.64 8.80 25.18
C ILE A 695 18.69 10.31 24.95
N ASP A 696 18.00 10.78 23.92
CA ASP A 696 17.78 12.21 23.71
C ASP A 696 16.60 12.68 24.57
N GLU A 697 16.90 13.18 25.77
CA GLU A 697 15.89 13.60 26.74
C GLU A 697 15.50 15.07 26.63
N ARG A 698 16.03 15.79 25.63
CA ARG A 698 15.82 17.23 25.50
C ARG A 698 14.32 17.54 25.43
N PRO A 699 13.79 18.38 26.33
CA PRO A 699 12.40 18.80 26.29
C PRO A 699 12.19 19.85 25.20
N VAL A 700 10.94 20.06 24.79
CA VAL A 700 10.55 21.12 23.87
C VAL A 700 10.97 22.51 24.37
N SER A 701 10.96 22.75 25.69
CA SER A 701 11.44 24.00 26.28
C SER A 701 12.90 24.33 25.93
N ALA A 702 13.76 23.33 25.73
CA ALA A 702 15.13 23.55 25.28
C ALA A 702 15.19 24.08 23.84
N CYS A 703 14.25 23.68 22.97
CA CYS A 703 14.15 24.21 21.61
C CYS A 703 13.78 25.71 21.62
N LEU A 704 12.85 26.11 22.51
CA LEU A 704 12.41 27.50 22.64
C LEU A 704 13.55 28.45 23.06
N GLN A 705 14.51 27.97 23.86
CA GLN A 705 15.69 28.76 24.23
C GLN A 705 16.59 29.05 23.02
N HIS A 706 16.77 28.09 22.12
CA HIS A 706 17.59 28.26 20.91
C HIS A 706 16.99 29.26 19.91
N PHE A 707 15.67 29.43 19.89
CA PHE A 707 14.99 30.42 19.02
C PHE A 707 15.39 31.88 19.29
N ARG A 708 16.00 32.16 20.44
CA ARG A 708 16.48 33.50 20.78
C ARG A 708 17.72 33.91 19.97
N TYR A 709 18.47 32.94 19.45
CA TYR A 709 19.81 33.17 18.89
C TYR A 709 19.93 32.76 17.41
N PHE A 710 19.05 31.90 16.90
CA PHE A 710 19.18 31.30 15.57
C PHE A 710 17.84 31.24 14.81
N ASP A 711 17.89 30.99 13.50
CA ASP A 711 16.70 30.81 12.67
C ASP A 711 15.81 29.65 13.17
N ARG A 712 14.57 29.98 13.49
CA ARG A 712 13.59 29.07 14.10
C ARG A 712 13.27 27.90 13.16
N ILE A 713 13.15 28.17 11.86
CA ILE A 713 12.75 27.16 10.87
C ILE A 713 13.85 26.12 10.71
N SER A 714 15.09 26.57 10.50
CA SER A 714 16.26 25.70 10.37
C SER A 714 16.43 24.77 11.58
N ILE A 715 16.27 25.30 12.80
CA ILE A 715 16.33 24.51 14.03
C ILE A 715 15.22 23.45 14.06
N LEU A 716 13.97 23.84 13.78
CA LEU A 716 12.84 22.91 13.80
C LEU A 716 13.03 21.77 12.80
N GLN A 717 13.51 22.07 11.59
CA GLN A 717 13.75 21.07 10.56
C GLN A 717 14.85 20.06 10.96
N ASP A 718 15.87 20.46 11.72
CA ASP A 718 16.90 19.53 12.22
C ASP A 718 16.31 18.42 13.09
N TYR A 719 15.22 18.70 13.81
CA TYR A 719 14.50 17.73 14.62
C TYR A 719 13.44 16.97 13.82
N LEU A 720 12.68 17.67 12.99
CA LEU A 720 11.59 17.10 12.20
C LEU A 720 12.07 16.12 11.12
N LEU A 721 13.29 16.32 10.62
CA LEU A 721 13.93 15.47 9.60
C LEU A 721 14.99 14.53 10.20
N ALA A 722 15.11 14.46 11.53
CA ALA A 722 16.17 13.70 12.20
C ALA A 722 16.18 12.19 11.85
N SER A 723 15.02 11.63 11.49
CA SER A 723 14.88 10.22 11.10
C SER A 723 15.61 9.87 9.80
N LEU A 724 15.94 10.84 8.94
CA LEU A 724 16.76 10.63 7.73
C LEU A 724 18.22 10.24 8.03
N LYS A 725 18.71 10.44 9.26
CA LYS A 725 20.13 10.26 9.56
C LYS A 725 20.56 8.79 9.67
N ASN A 726 19.68 7.85 10.04
CA ASN A 726 20.02 6.43 10.23
C ASN A 726 18.84 5.46 9.95
N PRO A 727 18.31 5.40 8.73
CA PRO A 727 17.05 4.66 8.46
C PRO A 727 17.18 3.12 8.54
N GLY A 728 18.38 2.54 8.36
CA GLY A 728 18.55 1.09 8.19
C GLY A 728 18.82 0.26 9.46
N VAL A 729 18.96 0.91 10.61
CA VAL A 729 19.46 0.26 11.84
C VAL A 729 18.50 -0.79 12.40
N LEU A 730 17.19 -0.56 12.32
CA LEU A 730 16.18 -1.48 12.85
C LEU A 730 16.20 -2.83 12.12
N GLY A 731 16.23 -2.80 10.78
CA GLY A 731 16.28 -4.01 9.96
C GLY A 731 17.55 -4.83 10.21
N GLU A 732 18.69 -4.15 10.34
CA GLU A 732 19.96 -4.77 10.68
C GLU A 732 19.91 -5.48 12.04
N LEU A 733 19.40 -4.80 13.09
CA LEU A 733 19.27 -5.37 14.43
C LEU A 733 18.27 -6.53 14.49
N SER A 734 17.15 -6.45 13.78
CA SER A 734 16.19 -7.55 13.69
C SER A 734 16.82 -8.79 13.05
N GLY A 735 17.62 -8.60 11.99
CA GLY A 735 18.39 -9.70 11.39
C GLY A 735 19.44 -10.29 12.34
N TYR A 736 20.07 -9.47 13.18
CA TYR A 736 20.99 -9.96 14.22
C TYR A 736 20.27 -10.73 15.33
N HIS A 737 19.05 -10.33 15.70
CA HIS A 737 18.24 -11.06 16.66
C HIS A 737 17.95 -12.48 16.15
N GLU A 738 17.50 -12.62 14.91
CA GLU A 738 17.25 -13.92 14.29
C GLU A 738 18.51 -14.79 14.25
N LYS A 739 19.67 -14.20 13.91
CA LYS A 739 20.96 -14.91 13.94
C LYS A 739 21.35 -15.35 15.35
N SER A 740 21.06 -14.54 16.37
CA SER A 740 21.31 -14.92 17.77
C SER A 740 20.38 -16.06 18.21
N ILE A 741 19.10 -16.05 17.84
CA ILE A 741 18.20 -17.18 18.10
C ILE A 741 18.75 -18.47 17.48
N TYR A 742 19.24 -18.36 16.25
CA TYR A 742 19.75 -19.49 15.48
C TYR A 742 21.04 -20.08 16.08
N VAL A 743 21.99 -19.23 16.49
CA VAL A 743 23.32 -19.66 16.94
C VAL A 743 23.43 -19.81 18.46
N ASP A 744 22.86 -18.89 19.22
CA ASP A 744 22.95 -18.86 20.69
C ASP A 744 21.77 -19.56 21.38
N GLY A 745 20.61 -19.67 20.72
CA GLY A 745 19.37 -20.20 21.29
C GLY A 745 18.37 -19.10 21.69
N TYR A 746 17.07 -19.42 21.69
CA TYR A 746 16.00 -18.44 21.87
C TYR A 746 15.92 -17.87 23.29
N ASP A 747 16.21 -18.68 24.30
CA ASP A 747 16.24 -18.30 25.71
C ASP A 747 17.63 -17.80 26.18
N SER A 748 18.56 -17.65 25.25
CA SER A 748 19.90 -17.16 25.57
C SER A 748 19.86 -15.70 26.06
N PRO A 749 20.73 -15.30 27.01
CA PRO A 749 20.81 -13.91 27.45
C PRO A 749 21.11 -12.92 26.31
N LYS A 750 21.81 -13.38 25.26
CA LYS A 750 22.13 -12.58 24.08
C LYS A 750 20.91 -12.32 23.21
N ALA A 751 20.15 -13.36 22.86
CA ALA A 751 18.91 -13.22 22.10
C ALA A 751 17.91 -12.35 22.87
N HIS A 752 17.75 -12.59 24.17
CA HIS A 752 16.90 -11.79 25.04
C HIS A 752 17.29 -10.31 25.06
N LYS A 753 18.57 -9.98 25.25
CA LYS A 753 19.03 -8.59 25.23
C LYS A 753 18.82 -7.94 23.87
N LEU A 754 19.07 -8.67 22.80
CA LEU A 754 18.91 -8.17 21.44
C LEU A 754 17.44 -7.98 21.05
N ALA A 755 16.54 -8.84 21.53
CA ALA A 755 15.08 -8.67 21.39
C ALA A 755 14.62 -7.32 21.95
N TYR A 756 15.00 -7.03 23.20
CA TYR A 756 14.68 -5.76 23.86
C TYR A 756 15.37 -4.56 23.19
N ILE A 757 16.56 -4.76 22.60
CA ILE A 757 17.18 -3.70 21.80
C ILE A 757 16.34 -3.40 20.55
N VAL A 758 15.91 -4.44 19.83
CA VAL A 758 15.08 -4.29 18.62
C VAL A 758 13.76 -3.58 18.94
N THR A 759 13.03 -4.00 19.98
CA THR A 759 11.76 -3.35 20.37
C THR A 759 11.98 -1.90 20.83
N THR A 760 13.06 -1.62 21.56
CA THR A 760 13.40 -0.24 21.96
C THR A 760 13.73 0.65 20.75
N VAL A 761 14.42 0.10 19.74
CA VAL A 761 14.75 0.82 18.50
C VAL A 761 13.52 1.01 17.60
N LEU A 762 12.58 0.05 17.59
CA LEU A 762 11.29 0.19 16.91
C LEU A 762 10.54 1.43 17.41
N ASP A 763 10.59 1.69 18.72
CA ASP A 763 10.00 2.88 19.33
C ASP A 763 10.93 4.10 19.44
N SER A 764 12.14 4.05 18.87
CA SER A 764 13.14 5.12 18.97
C SER A 764 12.62 6.51 18.56
N ALA A 765 11.77 6.55 17.54
CA ALA A 765 11.16 7.79 17.05
C ALA A 765 10.35 8.52 18.13
N LYS A 766 9.72 7.79 19.06
CA LYS A 766 8.93 8.34 20.17
C LYS A 766 9.70 8.35 21.50
N SER A 767 10.64 7.43 21.69
CA SER A 767 11.32 7.23 22.96
C SER A 767 12.62 8.04 23.08
N GLY A 768 13.20 8.46 21.94
CA GLY A 768 14.47 9.19 21.88
C GLY A 768 15.71 8.31 22.01
N HIS A 769 15.54 6.98 22.12
CA HIS A 769 16.66 6.05 22.20
C HIS A 769 17.42 6.00 20.88
N LYS A 770 18.73 6.19 20.94
CA LYS A 770 19.67 6.00 19.83
C LYS A 770 20.64 4.92 20.25
N ILE A 771 20.78 3.87 19.45
CA ILE A 771 21.75 2.81 19.76
C ILE A 771 23.16 3.40 19.81
N GLU A 772 23.93 3.00 20.84
CA GLU A 772 25.34 3.33 20.97
C GLU A 772 26.12 2.77 19.78
N GLN A 773 26.97 3.58 19.15
CA GLN A 773 27.76 3.15 17.99
C GLN A 773 28.70 1.99 18.33
N LYS A 774 29.24 1.98 19.55
CA LYS A 774 30.03 0.85 20.06
C LYS A 774 29.19 -0.43 20.12
N THR A 775 28.01 -0.36 20.75
CA THR A 775 27.08 -1.49 20.84
C THR A 775 26.66 -2.01 19.46
N LEU A 776 26.33 -1.11 18.52
CA LEU A 776 25.98 -1.50 17.16
C LEU A 776 27.16 -2.17 16.44
N LYS A 777 28.38 -1.62 16.59
CA LYS A 777 29.60 -2.20 16.05
C LYS A 777 29.86 -3.59 16.64
N ASP A 778 29.71 -3.79 17.94
CA ASP A 778 29.93 -5.08 18.61
C ASP A 778 29.00 -6.17 18.05
N TYR A 779 27.72 -5.85 17.83
CA TYR A 779 26.77 -6.78 17.21
C TYR A 779 27.05 -7.01 15.73
N ARG A 780 27.44 -5.96 15.00
CA ARG A 780 27.85 -6.07 13.59
C ARG A 780 29.06 -6.97 13.46
N ASP A 781 30.13 -6.74 14.21
CA ASP A 781 31.35 -7.54 14.16
C ASP A 781 31.07 -9.01 14.52
N ARG A 782 30.13 -9.27 15.43
CA ARG A 782 29.71 -10.63 15.80
C ARG A 782 28.89 -11.34 14.73
N TYR A 783 27.90 -10.67 14.15
CA TYR A 783 26.88 -11.32 13.31
C TYR A 783 27.03 -11.06 11.81
N LYS A 784 27.94 -10.16 11.39
CA LYS A 784 28.19 -9.88 9.97
C LYS A 784 28.87 -11.03 9.25
N SER A 785 29.73 -11.78 9.93
CA SER A 785 30.39 -12.99 9.38
C SER A 785 29.43 -14.17 9.23
N ILE A 786 28.34 -14.18 10.01
CA ILE A 786 27.28 -15.17 9.87
C ILE A 786 26.51 -14.88 8.58
N GLY A 787 26.51 -15.86 7.65
CA GLY A 787 25.76 -15.78 6.40
C GLY A 787 24.24 -15.72 6.60
N LYS A 788 23.51 -15.92 5.51
CA LYS A 788 22.03 -16.00 5.57
C LYS A 788 21.63 -17.28 6.32
N LEU A 789 20.55 -17.20 7.10
CA LEU A 789 19.97 -18.37 7.75
C LEU A 789 19.44 -19.34 6.70
N ALA A 790 19.54 -20.65 6.94
CA ALA A 790 19.21 -21.68 5.96
C ALA A 790 17.76 -21.54 5.43
N TRP A 791 16.78 -21.35 6.32
CA TRP A 791 15.38 -21.11 5.93
C TRP A 791 15.11 -19.79 5.19
N LYS A 792 16.07 -18.84 5.16
CA LYS A 792 15.99 -17.55 4.44
C LYS A 792 16.85 -17.49 3.17
N GLU A 793 17.43 -18.62 2.74
CA GLU A 793 18.17 -18.68 1.47
C GLU A 793 17.25 -18.49 0.24
N ALA A 794 17.83 -18.45 -0.97
CA ALA A 794 17.12 -18.14 -2.20
C ALA A 794 15.81 -18.94 -2.34
N GLY A 795 14.75 -18.26 -2.79
CA GLY A 795 13.39 -18.81 -2.78
C GLY A 795 13.25 -20.10 -3.58
N PHE A 796 12.25 -20.90 -3.21
CA PHE A 796 11.80 -22.05 -3.97
C PHE A 796 11.57 -21.65 -5.44
N MET A 797 12.12 -22.44 -6.37
CA MET A 797 12.13 -22.17 -7.82
C MET A 797 12.90 -20.90 -8.26
N THR A 798 13.84 -20.38 -7.47
CA THR A 798 14.71 -19.26 -7.92
C THR A 798 15.94 -19.82 -8.65
N PRO A 799 16.31 -19.30 -9.84
CA PRO A 799 17.52 -19.72 -10.53
C PRO A 799 18.74 -19.46 -9.64
N LYS A 800 19.56 -20.48 -9.40
CA LYS A 800 20.86 -20.27 -8.73
C LYS A 800 21.73 -19.37 -9.62
N PRO A 801 22.41 -18.35 -9.07
CA PRO A 801 23.28 -17.50 -9.87
C PRO A 801 24.35 -18.36 -10.56
N LYS A 802 24.53 -18.17 -11.87
CA LYS A 802 25.41 -18.96 -12.75
C LYS A 802 26.90 -19.00 -12.33
N PHE A 803 27.29 -18.23 -11.32
CA PHE A 803 28.68 -18.05 -10.88
C PHE A 803 28.97 -18.43 -9.41
N ALA A 804 28.02 -19.02 -8.69
CA ALA A 804 28.31 -19.57 -7.35
C ALA A 804 28.68 -21.05 -7.47
N SER A 805 29.97 -21.39 -7.30
CA SER A 805 30.37 -22.78 -7.06
C SER A 805 29.64 -23.33 -5.83
N GLN A 806 29.19 -24.58 -5.88
CA GLN A 806 28.48 -25.21 -4.75
C GLN A 806 29.30 -25.19 -3.45
N ASP A 807 30.63 -25.24 -3.56
CA ASP A 807 31.55 -25.23 -2.43
C ASP A 807 31.61 -23.88 -1.70
N ASN A 808 31.53 -22.75 -2.42
CA ASN A 808 31.55 -21.42 -1.80
C ASN A 808 30.21 -21.06 -1.14
N ALA A 809 29.10 -21.67 -1.52
CA ALA A 809 27.79 -21.44 -0.91
C ALA A 809 27.62 -22.18 0.43
N LEU A 810 28.24 -23.35 0.59
CA LEU A 810 28.18 -24.15 1.81
C LEU A 810 29.11 -23.61 2.91
N GLN A 811 30.23 -22.96 2.56
CA GLN A 811 31.23 -22.45 3.51
C GLN A 811 30.75 -21.28 4.40
N TRP A 812 29.64 -20.60 4.07
CA TRP A 812 29.14 -19.43 4.79
C TRP A 812 27.82 -19.66 5.55
N ARG A 813 27.38 -20.92 5.68
CA ARG A 813 26.16 -21.25 6.43
C ARG A 813 26.41 -21.15 7.95
N PRO A 814 25.52 -20.51 8.72
CA PRO A 814 25.61 -20.56 10.17
C PRO A 814 25.50 -22.00 10.65
N GLN A 815 26.49 -22.46 11.42
CA GLN A 815 26.43 -23.74 12.11
C GLN A 815 25.61 -23.57 13.39
N ARG A 816 24.48 -24.27 13.49
CA ARG A 816 23.67 -24.31 14.71
C ARG A 816 24.25 -25.37 15.65
N PRO A 817 24.57 -25.04 16.92
CA PRO A 817 25.06 -26.03 17.87
C PRO A 817 24.08 -27.20 18.06
N GLU A 818 24.59 -28.43 18.01
CA GLU A 818 23.77 -29.66 18.12
C GLU A 818 22.91 -29.69 19.39
N LYS A 819 23.43 -29.16 20.49
CA LYS A 819 22.71 -29.04 21.78
C LYS A 819 21.41 -28.24 21.71
N LEU A 820 21.22 -27.40 20.69
CA LEU A 820 20.01 -26.60 20.50
C LEU A 820 18.94 -27.31 19.66
N GLY A 821 19.24 -28.53 19.19
CA GLY A 821 18.37 -29.30 18.31
C GLY A 821 18.11 -28.64 16.94
N PRO A 822 17.29 -29.28 16.09
CA PRO A 822 16.91 -28.72 14.80
C PRO A 822 16.14 -27.40 15.00
N PHE A 823 16.40 -26.43 14.12
CA PHE A 823 15.62 -25.21 14.11
C PHE A 823 14.28 -25.45 13.39
N ILE A 824 13.16 -25.06 14.02
CA ILE A 824 11.82 -25.36 13.50
C ILE A 824 11.62 -24.81 12.09
N MET A 825 12.07 -23.59 11.80
CA MET A 825 11.89 -23.00 10.47
C MET A 825 12.71 -23.70 9.39
N ASP A 826 13.88 -24.27 9.71
CA ASP A 826 14.64 -25.06 8.74
C ASP A 826 13.91 -26.37 8.42
N THR A 827 13.36 -27.01 9.46
CA THR A 827 12.58 -28.26 9.33
C THR A 827 11.32 -28.03 8.50
N LEU A 828 10.59 -26.95 8.81
CA LEU A 828 9.39 -26.54 8.10
C LEU A 828 9.71 -26.16 6.65
N ARG A 829 10.77 -25.39 6.42
CA ARG A 829 11.20 -25.01 5.08
C ARG A 829 11.58 -26.23 4.25
N CYS A 830 12.36 -27.16 4.81
CA CYS A 830 12.73 -28.40 4.13
C CYS A 830 11.50 -29.22 3.74
N THR A 831 10.57 -29.40 4.68
CA THR A 831 9.31 -30.12 4.44
C THR A 831 8.46 -29.42 3.37
N ALA A 832 8.30 -28.09 3.47
CA ALA A 832 7.56 -27.30 2.50
C ALA A 832 8.16 -27.39 1.08
N GLU A 833 9.49 -27.39 0.95
CA GLU A 833 10.15 -27.58 -0.35
C GLU A 833 9.95 -29.00 -0.90
N GLN A 834 10.00 -30.03 -0.05
CA GLN A 834 9.78 -31.41 -0.47
C GLN A 834 8.33 -31.64 -0.92
N GLU A 835 7.36 -31.25 -0.09
CA GLU A 835 5.93 -31.34 -0.41
C GLU A 835 5.56 -30.45 -1.59
N GLY A 836 6.13 -29.25 -1.66
CA GLY A 836 5.97 -28.34 -2.78
C GLY A 836 6.43 -28.96 -4.10
N ARG A 837 7.56 -29.68 -4.12
CA ARG A 837 8.03 -30.40 -5.32
C ARG A 837 7.07 -31.53 -5.71
N LYS A 838 6.61 -32.34 -4.75
CA LYS A 838 5.62 -33.40 -5.02
C LYS A 838 4.36 -32.85 -5.68
N TRP A 839 3.85 -31.73 -5.15
CA TRP A 839 2.68 -31.07 -5.73
C TRP A 839 2.97 -30.42 -7.09
N LEU A 840 4.16 -29.85 -7.30
CA LEU A 840 4.57 -29.38 -8.62
C LEU A 840 4.60 -30.51 -9.65
N ASP A 841 5.16 -31.66 -9.31
CA ASP A 841 5.22 -32.83 -10.20
C ASP A 841 3.81 -33.29 -10.59
N LYS A 842 2.88 -33.33 -9.62
CA LYS A 842 1.45 -33.63 -9.87
C LYS A 842 0.78 -32.57 -10.77
N VAL A 843 1.10 -31.30 -10.58
CA VAL A 843 0.61 -30.21 -11.45
C VAL A 843 1.17 -30.33 -12.87
N GLU A 844 2.44 -30.73 -13.03
CA GLU A 844 3.03 -30.99 -14.35
C GLU A 844 2.39 -32.20 -15.03
N GLU A 845 2.11 -33.29 -14.30
CA GLU A 845 1.40 -34.46 -14.81
C GLU A 845 0.02 -34.09 -15.38
N ILE A 846 -0.76 -33.33 -14.60
CA ILE A 846 -2.06 -32.82 -15.03
C ILE A 846 -1.90 -31.92 -16.27
N SER A 847 -0.86 -31.09 -16.32
CA SER A 847 -0.60 -30.23 -17.47
C SER A 847 -0.20 -30.98 -18.73
N GLY A 848 0.35 -32.19 -18.61
CA GLY A 848 0.62 -33.09 -19.74
C GLY A 848 -0.64 -33.44 -20.54
N LEU A 849 -1.82 -33.29 -19.94
CA LEU A 849 -3.11 -33.45 -20.62
C LEU A 849 -3.40 -32.31 -21.63
N LYS A 850 -2.75 -31.14 -21.51
CA LYS A 850 -2.95 -29.99 -22.39
C LYS A 850 -2.75 -30.34 -23.86
N GLY A 851 -1.75 -31.17 -24.18
CA GLY A 851 -1.48 -31.62 -25.55
C GLY A 851 -2.54 -32.54 -26.14
N ARG A 852 -3.43 -33.10 -25.31
CA ARG A 852 -4.54 -33.99 -25.72
C ARG A 852 -5.85 -33.23 -25.95
N ILE A 853 -5.91 -31.96 -25.53
CA ILE A 853 -7.11 -31.13 -25.69
C ILE A 853 -7.26 -30.74 -27.16
N LYS A 854 -8.36 -31.18 -27.77
CA LYS A 854 -8.72 -30.83 -29.15
C LYS A 854 -9.24 -29.39 -29.22
N PRO A 855 -9.14 -28.73 -30.40
CA PRO A 855 -9.80 -27.46 -30.61
C PRO A 855 -11.30 -27.49 -30.29
N ASP A 856 -11.78 -26.44 -29.64
CA ASP A 856 -13.18 -26.31 -29.25
C ASP A 856 -14.04 -26.04 -30.51
N GLU A 857 -14.87 -27.01 -30.89
CA GLU A 857 -15.71 -26.90 -32.07
C GLU A 857 -16.74 -25.76 -31.97
N ASP A 858 -17.14 -25.34 -30.77
CA ASP A 858 -18.05 -24.20 -30.60
C ASP A 858 -17.40 -22.91 -31.07
N LEU A 859 -16.11 -22.72 -30.76
CA LEU A 859 -15.35 -21.54 -31.16
C LEU A 859 -15.04 -21.51 -32.66
N LEU A 860 -14.93 -22.68 -33.30
CA LEU A 860 -14.70 -22.82 -34.74
C LEU A 860 -15.99 -22.67 -35.56
N ARG A 861 -17.15 -22.97 -34.95
CA ARG A 861 -18.44 -23.06 -35.65
C ARG A 861 -18.81 -21.79 -36.42
N PRO A 862 -18.70 -20.55 -35.88
CA PRO A 862 -19.09 -19.35 -36.63
C PRO A 862 -18.36 -19.20 -37.97
N TYR A 863 -17.03 -19.32 -37.96
CA TYR A 863 -16.24 -19.22 -39.19
C TYR A 863 -16.47 -20.41 -40.13
N LYS A 864 -16.42 -21.65 -39.63
CA LYS A 864 -16.63 -22.85 -40.45
C LYS A 864 -18.01 -22.84 -41.13
N HIS A 865 -19.05 -22.45 -40.40
CA HIS A 865 -20.41 -22.37 -40.93
C HIS A 865 -20.55 -21.26 -41.98
N ALA A 866 -19.96 -20.09 -41.73
CA ALA A 866 -19.98 -18.97 -42.68
C ALA A 866 -19.25 -19.34 -43.99
N LEU A 867 -18.06 -19.95 -43.89
CA LEU A 867 -17.30 -20.43 -45.05
C LEU A 867 -18.10 -21.46 -45.84
N LYS A 868 -18.62 -22.50 -45.17
CA LYS A 868 -19.42 -23.55 -45.80
C LYS A 868 -20.66 -22.98 -46.50
N THR A 869 -21.41 -22.11 -45.84
CA THR A 869 -22.63 -21.51 -46.40
C THR A 869 -22.32 -20.66 -47.64
N ALA A 870 -21.21 -19.92 -47.62
CA ALA A 870 -20.78 -19.10 -48.76
C ALA A 870 -20.34 -19.96 -49.95
N THR A 871 -19.60 -21.04 -49.69
CA THR A 871 -19.17 -22.01 -50.71
C THR A 871 -20.36 -22.78 -51.30
N ASP A 872 -21.26 -23.31 -50.47
CA ASP A 872 -22.42 -24.09 -50.91
C ASP A 872 -23.39 -23.26 -51.76
N ARG A 873 -23.41 -21.93 -51.57
CA ARG A 873 -24.25 -20.98 -52.32
C ARG A 873 -23.52 -20.30 -53.48
N SER A 874 -22.24 -20.62 -53.72
CA SER A 874 -21.38 -19.93 -54.69
C SER A 874 -21.43 -18.40 -54.57
N ASN A 875 -21.41 -17.88 -53.35
CA ASN A 875 -21.49 -16.44 -53.08
C ASN A 875 -20.08 -15.82 -53.02
N ASP A 876 -19.56 -15.43 -54.18
CA ASP A 876 -18.22 -14.86 -54.34
C ASP A 876 -18.01 -13.57 -53.54
N ALA A 877 -19.04 -12.74 -53.41
CA ALA A 877 -18.97 -11.50 -52.63
C ALA A 877 -18.78 -11.79 -51.13
N PHE A 878 -19.49 -12.78 -50.59
CA PHE A 878 -19.33 -13.19 -49.19
C PHE A 878 -17.98 -13.89 -48.94
N LEU A 879 -17.49 -14.67 -49.91
CA LEU A 879 -16.15 -15.26 -49.84
C LEU A 879 -15.05 -14.18 -49.85
N SER A 880 -15.22 -13.12 -50.64
CA SER A 880 -14.33 -11.96 -50.65
C SER A 880 -14.30 -11.24 -49.30
N ASP A 881 -15.46 -11.05 -48.67
CA ASP A 881 -15.55 -10.44 -47.33
C ASP A 881 -14.85 -11.29 -46.27
N LEU A 882 -15.08 -12.61 -46.28
CA LEU A 882 -14.38 -13.53 -45.38
C LEU A 882 -12.87 -13.44 -45.58
N LYS A 883 -12.40 -13.34 -46.83
CA LYS A 883 -10.97 -13.21 -47.14
C LYS A 883 -10.35 -11.94 -46.52
N LEU A 884 -11.04 -10.80 -46.60
CA LEU A 884 -10.60 -9.55 -45.97
C LEU A 884 -10.46 -9.70 -44.45
N ILE A 885 -11.41 -10.39 -43.80
CA ILE A 885 -11.33 -10.71 -42.37
C ILE A 885 -10.13 -11.61 -42.09
N THR A 886 -9.91 -12.67 -42.89
CA THR A 886 -8.81 -13.62 -42.66
C THR A 886 -7.42 -13.02 -42.89
N ASP A 887 -7.29 -12.14 -43.89
CA ASP A 887 -6.03 -11.46 -44.21
C ASP A 887 -5.64 -10.46 -43.11
N HIS A 888 -6.65 -9.76 -42.57
CA HIS A 888 -6.46 -8.87 -41.41
C HIS A 888 -5.96 -9.64 -40.18
N VAL A 889 -6.62 -10.73 -39.80
CA VAL A 889 -6.20 -11.56 -38.65
C VAL A 889 -4.77 -12.06 -38.80
N SER A 890 -4.40 -12.52 -39.99
CA SER A 890 -3.03 -13.01 -40.29
C SER A 890 -1.99 -11.88 -40.16
N THR A 891 -2.33 -10.68 -40.62
CA THR A 891 -1.48 -9.48 -40.51
C THR A 891 -1.24 -9.10 -39.05
N ILE A 892 -2.30 -9.09 -38.24
CA ILE A 892 -2.21 -8.74 -36.81
C ILE A 892 -1.43 -9.79 -36.03
N HIS A 893 -1.60 -11.09 -36.32
CA HIS A 893 -0.78 -12.13 -35.71
C HIS A 893 0.72 -11.91 -35.96
N GLY A 894 1.11 -11.57 -37.20
CA GLY A 894 2.50 -11.26 -37.52
C GLY A 894 3.04 -10.01 -36.78
N LYS A 895 2.18 -9.06 -36.43
CA LYS A 895 2.55 -7.94 -35.53
C LYS A 895 2.68 -8.41 -34.08
N TYR A 896 1.73 -9.22 -33.61
CA TYR A 896 1.72 -9.79 -32.26
C TYR A 896 3.03 -10.54 -31.96
N GLU A 897 3.47 -11.45 -32.83
CA GLU A 897 4.72 -12.20 -32.63
C GLU A 897 5.95 -11.28 -32.57
N ARG A 898 6.00 -10.24 -33.43
CA ARG A 898 7.10 -9.26 -33.43
C ARG A 898 7.11 -8.41 -32.16
N SER A 899 5.94 -8.00 -31.66
CA SER A 899 5.80 -7.17 -30.47
C SER A 899 6.12 -7.92 -29.18
N LEU A 900 5.81 -9.23 -29.11
CA LEU A 900 6.12 -10.05 -27.94
C LEU A 900 7.58 -10.55 -27.94
N GLY A 901 8.24 -10.67 -29.09
CA GLY A 901 9.64 -11.11 -29.14
C GLY A 901 9.87 -12.45 -28.42
N SER A 902 10.94 -12.57 -27.61
CA SER A 902 11.13 -13.73 -26.75
C SER A 902 10.22 -13.67 -25.51
N ALA A 903 9.64 -14.81 -25.11
CA ALA A 903 8.73 -14.88 -23.95
C ALA A 903 9.39 -14.37 -22.65
N GLU A 904 10.67 -14.64 -22.44
CA GLU A 904 11.45 -14.11 -21.31
C GLU A 904 11.66 -12.60 -21.41
N GLY A 905 11.97 -12.09 -22.60
CA GLY A 905 12.17 -10.66 -22.87
C GLY A 905 10.92 -9.84 -22.56
N PHE A 906 9.75 -10.26 -23.05
CA PHE A 906 8.50 -9.55 -22.78
C PHE A 906 8.10 -9.63 -21.31
N THR A 907 8.17 -10.81 -20.69
CA THR A 907 7.74 -11.01 -19.29
C THR A 907 8.58 -10.20 -18.29
N SER A 908 9.83 -9.90 -18.64
CA SER A 908 10.73 -9.06 -17.83
C SER A 908 10.41 -7.55 -17.86
N GLN A 909 9.57 -7.08 -18.80
CA GLN A 909 9.22 -5.67 -18.91
C GLN A 909 8.26 -5.22 -17.79
N HIS A 910 8.30 -3.92 -17.48
CA HIS A 910 7.36 -3.30 -16.55
C HIS A 910 5.91 -3.58 -16.97
N ILE A 911 5.05 -3.94 -16.02
CA ILE A 911 3.68 -4.43 -16.29
C ILE A 911 2.84 -3.47 -17.14
N VAL A 912 3.00 -2.16 -16.95
CA VAL A 912 2.30 -1.13 -17.74
C VAL A 912 2.70 -1.21 -19.22
N VAL A 913 3.99 -1.40 -19.51
CA VAL A 913 4.49 -1.53 -20.90
C VAL A 913 3.91 -2.77 -21.58
N ARG A 914 3.83 -3.89 -20.84
CA ARG A 914 3.23 -5.12 -21.34
C ARG A 914 1.75 -4.93 -21.68
N GLN A 915 0.99 -4.31 -20.78
CA GLN A 915 -0.45 -4.06 -20.99
C GLN A 915 -0.72 -3.08 -22.12
N ASP A 916 0.03 -1.98 -22.20
CA ASP A 916 -0.10 -1.00 -23.29
C ASP A 916 0.18 -1.63 -24.65
N THR A 917 1.17 -2.53 -24.73
CA THR A 917 1.50 -3.27 -25.95
C THR A 917 0.35 -4.17 -26.38
N LEU A 918 -0.19 -4.98 -25.46
CA LEU A 918 -1.31 -5.88 -25.75
C LEU A 918 -2.59 -5.12 -26.12
N ARG A 919 -2.92 -4.04 -25.40
CA ARG A 919 -4.07 -3.16 -25.71
C ARG A 919 -3.94 -2.48 -27.07
N GLY A 920 -2.72 -2.08 -27.45
CA GLY A 920 -2.46 -1.54 -28.78
C GLY A 920 -2.79 -2.55 -29.88
N ILE A 921 -2.36 -3.80 -29.70
CA ILE A 921 -2.61 -4.89 -30.65
C ILE A 921 -4.10 -5.25 -30.69
N SER A 922 -4.78 -5.37 -29.55
CA SER A 922 -6.21 -5.68 -29.51
C SER A 922 -7.07 -4.57 -30.13
N LYS A 923 -6.68 -3.31 -29.96
CA LYS A 923 -7.31 -2.16 -30.63
C LYS A 923 -7.20 -2.24 -32.14
N GLU A 924 -6.01 -2.57 -32.66
CA GLU A 924 -5.80 -2.73 -34.10
C GLU A 924 -6.52 -3.97 -34.65
N PHE A 925 -6.53 -5.07 -33.89
CA PHE A 925 -7.31 -6.25 -34.23
C PHE A 925 -8.79 -5.90 -34.39
N ASN A 926 -9.33 -5.10 -33.47
CA ASN A 926 -10.75 -4.78 -33.45
C ASN A 926 -11.20 -3.68 -34.41
N SER A 927 -10.28 -2.88 -34.97
CA SER A 927 -10.61 -1.71 -35.79
C SER A 927 -10.95 -2.01 -37.25
N LEU A 928 -10.57 -3.19 -37.77
CA LEU A 928 -10.73 -3.58 -39.16
C LEU A 928 -11.15 -5.06 -39.30
N PRO A 929 -11.73 -5.45 -40.46
CA PRO A 929 -12.32 -4.57 -41.46
C PRO A 929 -13.57 -3.84 -40.93
N LYS A 930 -13.87 -2.66 -41.47
CA LYS A 930 -15.11 -1.92 -41.17
C LYS A 930 -16.26 -2.41 -42.06
N PRO A 931 -17.54 -2.28 -41.63
CA PRO A 931 -18.70 -2.65 -42.46
C PRO A 931 -18.63 -2.08 -43.89
N ASP A 932 -18.29 -0.80 -44.03
CA ASP A 932 -18.19 -0.11 -45.33
C ASP A 932 -17.13 -0.69 -46.29
N ALA A 933 -16.17 -1.46 -45.76
CA ALA A 933 -15.14 -2.12 -46.56
C ALA A 933 -15.55 -3.53 -47.01
N LEU A 934 -16.70 -4.03 -46.55
CA LEU A 934 -17.26 -5.35 -46.86
C LEU A 934 -18.47 -5.18 -47.80
N GLN A 935 -18.70 -6.14 -48.67
CA GLN A 935 -19.77 -6.09 -49.67
C GLN A 935 -21.11 -6.61 -49.13
N THR A 936 -21.07 -7.60 -48.25
CA THR A 936 -22.22 -8.39 -47.79
C THR A 936 -22.35 -8.43 -46.27
N ILE A 937 -21.24 -8.48 -45.51
CA ILE A 937 -21.27 -8.57 -44.05
C ILE A 937 -21.26 -7.17 -43.43
N GLN A 938 -22.43 -6.55 -43.30
CA GLN A 938 -22.56 -5.17 -42.79
C GLN A 938 -22.77 -5.08 -41.26
N ASP A 939 -23.03 -6.20 -40.58
CA ASP A 939 -23.27 -6.22 -39.14
C ASP A 939 -21.96 -6.33 -38.35
N GLU A 940 -21.61 -5.30 -37.58
CA GLU A 940 -20.37 -5.24 -36.78
C GLU A 940 -20.24 -6.42 -35.80
N ALA A 941 -21.34 -6.85 -35.19
CA ALA A 941 -21.32 -7.97 -34.25
C ALA A 941 -20.96 -9.29 -34.96
N THR A 942 -21.46 -9.49 -36.17
CA THR A 942 -21.11 -10.62 -37.03
C THR A 942 -19.65 -10.55 -37.47
N ILE A 943 -19.14 -9.38 -37.86
CA ILE A 943 -17.72 -9.20 -38.21
C ILE A 943 -16.83 -9.57 -37.01
N ALA A 944 -17.13 -9.03 -35.83
CA ALA A 944 -16.38 -9.30 -34.61
C ALA A 944 -16.37 -10.79 -34.25
N ARG A 945 -17.54 -11.45 -34.34
CA ARG A 945 -17.69 -12.89 -34.09
C ARG A 945 -16.89 -13.74 -35.08
N LEU A 946 -16.97 -13.42 -36.39
CA LEU A 946 -16.23 -14.13 -37.43
C LEU A 946 -14.72 -13.94 -37.29
N ARG A 947 -14.29 -12.72 -36.98
CA ARG A 947 -12.88 -12.37 -36.75
C ARG A 947 -12.32 -13.11 -35.53
N ALA A 948 -13.05 -13.16 -34.42
CA ALA A 948 -12.66 -13.91 -33.22
C ALA A 948 -12.60 -15.42 -33.49
N SER A 949 -13.64 -15.98 -34.11
CA SER A 949 -13.71 -17.39 -34.49
C SER A 949 -12.57 -17.78 -35.45
N TYR A 950 -12.25 -16.92 -36.42
CA TYR A 950 -11.13 -17.16 -37.34
C TYR A 950 -9.77 -17.01 -36.65
N ALA A 951 -9.59 -16.06 -35.73
CA ALA A 951 -8.35 -15.97 -34.96
C ALA A 951 -8.07 -17.24 -34.15
N TYR A 952 -9.12 -17.85 -33.58
CA TYR A 952 -9.02 -19.15 -32.92
C TYR A 952 -8.71 -20.28 -33.93
N TYR A 953 -9.39 -20.31 -35.08
CA TYR A 953 -9.11 -21.25 -36.17
C TYR A 953 -7.64 -21.16 -36.66
N PHE A 954 -7.16 -19.94 -36.88
CA PHE A 954 -5.81 -19.66 -37.34
C PHE A 954 -4.76 -20.19 -36.35
N ASP A 955 -4.96 -19.93 -35.05
CA ASP A 955 -4.07 -20.42 -34.01
C ASP A 955 -4.07 -21.95 -33.91
N ALA A 956 -5.24 -22.58 -34.09
CA ALA A 956 -5.41 -24.02 -33.99
C ALA A 956 -4.82 -24.79 -35.19
N PHE A 957 -4.93 -24.28 -36.42
CA PHE A 957 -4.67 -25.06 -37.64
C PHE A 957 -3.60 -24.50 -38.57
N MET A 958 -3.36 -23.18 -38.59
CA MET A 958 -2.55 -22.54 -39.62
C MET A 958 -1.09 -22.29 -39.19
N ARG A 959 -0.72 -22.61 -37.94
CA ARG A 959 0.64 -22.42 -37.41
C ARG A 959 1.60 -23.53 -37.83
N LYS A 960 2.87 -23.16 -38.02
CA LYS A 960 4.00 -24.03 -38.45
C LYS A 960 4.41 -25.14 -37.46
N SER A 961 3.76 -25.26 -36.30
CA SER A 961 4.06 -26.28 -35.29
C SER A 961 2.77 -26.77 -34.62
N PRO A 962 2.20 -27.90 -35.07
CA PRO A 962 1.00 -28.49 -34.46
C PRO A 962 1.25 -28.83 -32.99
N GLY A 963 0.34 -28.40 -32.10
CA GLY A 963 0.35 -28.75 -30.67
C GLY A 963 0.82 -27.67 -29.69
N ASN A 964 1.22 -26.47 -30.16
CA ASN A 964 1.64 -25.36 -29.29
C ASN A 964 0.68 -24.16 -29.44
N TRP A 965 -0.44 -24.22 -28.72
CA TRP A 965 -1.44 -23.14 -28.57
C TRP A 965 -0.79 -21.82 -28.16
N THR A 966 -1.19 -20.70 -28.77
CA THR A 966 -0.75 -19.37 -28.30
C THR A 966 -1.83 -18.66 -27.50
N ARG A 967 -1.44 -17.51 -26.93
CA ARG A 967 -2.37 -16.61 -26.25
C ARG A 967 -3.05 -15.62 -27.20
N PHE A 968 -2.64 -15.58 -28.47
CA PHE A 968 -3.07 -14.56 -29.44
C PHE A 968 -4.60 -14.37 -29.51
N PRO A 969 -5.43 -15.39 -29.82
CA PRO A 969 -6.87 -15.19 -29.98
C PRO A 969 -7.54 -14.69 -28.69
N TRP A 970 -7.04 -15.13 -27.54
CA TRP A 970 -7.54 -14.72 -26.23
C TRP A 970 -7.11 -13.31 -25.84
N ASP A 971 -5.88 -12.91 -26.16
CA ASP A 971 -5.37 -11.57 -25.86
C ASP A 971 -6.06 -10.47 -26.69
N VAL A 972 -6.61 -10.81 -27.87
CA VAL A 972 -7.24 -9.84 -28.78
C VAL A 972 -8.77 -9.92 -28.85
N ALA A 973 -9.37 -11.04 -28.45
CA ALA A 973 -10.81 -11.29 -28.61
C ALA A 973 -11.44 -12.18 -27.51
N LEU A 974 -10.96 -12.09 -26.26
CA LEU A 974 -11.48 -12.91 -25.15
C LEU A 974 -13.01 -12.85 -25.04
N ARG A 975 -13.58 -11.65 -25.04
CA ARG A 975 -15.02 -11.42 -24.84
C ARG A 975 -15.84 -12.12 -25.90
N GLU A 976 -15.48 -11.95 -27.17
CA GLU A 976 -16.20 -12.53 -28.29
C GLU A 976 -16.09 -14.06 -28.29
N LEU A 977 -14.94 -14.63 -27.90
CA LEU A 977 -14.77 -16.08 -27.73
C LEU A 977 -15.63 -16.63 -26.57
N CYS A 978 -15.65 -15.93 -25.45
CA CYS A 978 -16.51 -16.24 -24.30
C CYS A 978 -18.00 -16.21 -24.68
N GLU A 979 -18.42 -15.20 -25.45
CA GLU A 979 -19.80 -15.10 -25.93
C GLU A 979 -20.17 -16.24 -26.88
N ILE A 980 -19.29 -16.62 -27.82
CA ILE A 980 -19.50 -17.77 -28.70
C ILE A 980 -19.71 -19.04 -27.87
N LYS A 981 -18.88 -19.25 -26.84
CA LYS A 981 -18.99 -20.43 -25.98
C LYS A 981 -20.29 -20.45 -25.19
N ALA A 982 -20.62 -19.35 -24.52
CA ALA A 982 -21.83 -19.24 -23.72
C ALA A 982 -23.10 -19.49 -24.56
N ARG A 983 -23.17 -18.90 -25.76
CA ARG A 983 -24.29 -19.10 -26.70
C ARG A 983 -24.42 -20.55 -27.16
N ALA A 984 -23.32 -21.29 -27.27
CA ALA A 984 -23.33 -22.68 -27.72
C ALA A 984 -23.82 -23.66 -26.65
N LEU A 985 -23.64 -23.33 -25.36
CA LEU A 985 -23.97 -24.21 -24.24
C LEU A 985 -25.45 -24.15 -23.81
N GLY A 986 -26.18 -23.08 -24.15
CA GLY A 986 -27.61 -22.96 -23.84
C GLY A 986 -28.05 -21.55 -23.42
N PRO A 987 -29.00 -21.42 -22.47
CA PRO A 987 -29.43 -20.13 -21.95
C PRO A 987 -28.27 -19.34 -21.37
N TRP A 988 -28.17 -18.06 -21.74
CA TRP A 988 -27.11 -17.17 -21.30
C TRP A 988 -27.68 -15.78 -20.96
N HIS A 989 -26.97 -15.04 -20.13
CA HIS A 989 -27.30 -13.66 -19.78
C HIS A 989 -26.08 -12.76 -19.91
N ALA A 990 -26.22 -11.64 -20.62
CA ALA A 990 -25.24 -10.56 -20.58
C ALA A 990 -25.43 -9.74 -19.31
N SER A 991 -24.31 -9.41 -18.64
CA SER A 991 -24.26 -8.42 -17.58
C SER A 991 -23.39 -7.26 -18.02
N THR A 992 -23.73 -6.05 -17.57
CA THR A 992 -22.79 -4.93 -17.67
C THR A 992 -21.54 -5.23 -16.84
N GLN A 993 -20.39 -4.76 -17.31
CA GLN A 993 -19.10 -5.01 -16.66
C GLN A 993 -19.07 -4.50 -15.20
N SER A 994 -19.71 -3.35 -14.94
CA SER A 994 -19.77 -2.74 -13.59
C SER A 994 -20.54 -3.59 -12.58
N PHE A 995 -21.56 -4.31 -13.04
CA PHE A 995 -22.33 -5.21 -12.20
C PHE A 995 -21.60 -6.55 -12.02
N TYR A 996 -21.05 -7.10 -13.11
CA TYR A 996 -20.30 -8.35 -13.11
C TYR A 996 -19.08 -8.33 -12.17
N GLU A 997 -18.34 -7.22 -12.11
CA GLU A 997 -17.17 -7.11 -11.22
C GLU A 997 -17.51 -7.20 -9.72
N ARG A 998 -18.78 -7.02 -9.36
CA ARG A 998 -19.31 -7.13 -7.99
C ARG A 998 -19.94 -8.49 -7.71
N PHE A 999 -20.02 -9.37 -8.70
CA PHE A 999 -20.56 -10.71 -8.52
C PHE A 999 -19.65 -11.55 -7.64
N LYS A 1000 -20.29 -12.23 -6.69
CA LYS A 1000 -19.66 -13.21 -5.84
C LYS A 1000 -20.57 -14.43 -5.79
N LEU A 1001 -20.03 -15.59 -6.13
CA LEU A 1001 -20.70 -16.84 -5.84
C LEU A 1001 -20.77 -17.03 -4.33
N VAL A 1002 -21.99 -17.07 -3.79
CA VAL A 1002 -22.27 -17.36 -2.38
C VAL A 1002 -22.92 -18.73 -2.35
N LYS A 1003 -22.36 -19.69 -1.61
CA LYS A 1003 -23.00 -20.98 -1.39
C LYS A 1003 -24.28 -20.72 -0.58
N LYS A 1004 -25.46 -20.90 -1.18
CA LYS A 1004 -26.68 -21.11 -0.40
C LYS A 1004 -26.60 -22.54 0.13
N TRP A 1005 -26.69 -22.67 1.44
CA TRP A 1005 -26.75 -23.94 2.15
C TRP A 1005 -28.02 -24.70 1.82
#